data_AF-A0A660ZAN0-F1
#
_entry.id   AF-A0A660ZAN0-F1
#
_cell.length_a   1.000
_cell.length_b   1.000
_cell.length_c   1.000
_cell.angle_alpha   90.00
_cell.angle_beta   90.00
_cell.angle_gamma   90.00
#
_symmetry.space_group_name_H-M   'P 1'
#
loop_
_entity.id
_entity.type
_entity.pdbx_description
1 polymer ?
#
loop_
_entity_poly.entity_id
_entity_poly.type
_entity_poly.pdbx_seq_one_letter_code
_entity_poly.pdbx_strand_id
1 'polypeptide(L)'
;MVSEKYVPEINDNASVEHLDPAYSNSKDVKSLDLSELLPTFENKTKPVINETLLLSDSTGENEVMDSTLVLEDSLFVQSDSTSIISDSTIVTSDSILTQFDSLLTEEDSLISVKDSLPVNLDSLQLFEMGLDSTNRLKYFHYQREDKPYVELEEKQESKFFVEPTSTFKRRTIALDSTGKYVEVRELIASQETKIKLRIPVEDYLGMKLALQERKNWEGLGYEYKLKETKLGLGELITSLTDFEIPLPSVGVLSIFGEPKISLKIGGNVTIHGAWRSETTEGVTANRLGNTRNEPDFKQTVQINVNGTIGDKLNINADWNTERTFEYENQLKLKYTGYEDEIIQSIEAGNVSMQTSALIGGAEALFGIKTQFKLGPFSLTAIASQKKGETKEVSVSGGSTAQEYDVRAYDYSTNHYFLDTVYASRTRKLFENYHSNIPPIIDNFYLVTEIEVWKSIQVISADKSKERNANCYINLSPILPGQVYPDTLREDIPNPTPGKTASGRFLLLSPGVDYTLHPETGFITFKTSLNDQDIIAVSFRQEDTPGPDLDLVYGEFLRTAPSDTSKRLVLKLVKPQNLQPGGDYEQAWKLQLKNIYPTGSRNIKKEGFDFKIKYEIVGQEPAEELPTENGSVRLLEAFGFDQLNASGSSSPDNVFDWRPNLTIYAETGEIIFPTLEPFGRDIPADFDSLNYQSVYDTTKTFARQDKAPDKWLMNGKSTGDVTSVYQLGFNVVENSVKVILNGRELAAGTDYTVDYNIGQLTIRNEAALVPGADLRVTFEQNDLFQLASKTLLGARGLYEFSDKTHLGFTVMNLNQQTLSDKVRIGEEPLSNTIYGTDFKTSAELPFLTKALDFLISTREMSNFTFSGEYAYMSPDPNTKKSTIASDDGKSIAYIDDFEGAKRIIPVGVGYTGWKDTSPPEELPFLDVGRLEKMTYKAKSFWYTITPSDVTVEQIYGEEKQVAREDQQVNVMDYVFMPDTPGVNNTDPELGNPNLTWGGMQKILSSTANNLIEQNVEFIEFWMKIRNAPEGASLYLDMGLISEDMIPNNILNTEDKNGNDAMEEGEDTGIDGEFDEQERITHNSTKSDPSGDNFAYVQRTPPIRNDFFNINGTEGNAVLTDVGLLPDTEDLNRNGNLDLVNSFFRYKIPLDTNSTTNPFISGGGQGTDKWYLYRIPIKDTSSIVGSPSFANIETIRLFTHGSDSIIHFRITEFNLVGS
;
A
#
# COMPACT_ATOMS: atom_id res chain seq x y z
N MET A 1 -22.27 29.76 40.81
CA MET A 1 -22.44 30.37 42.15
C MET A 1 -23.45 29.53 42.93
N VAL A 2 -23.35 29.53 44.27
CA VAL A 2 -24.24 28.80 45.22
C VAL A 2 -24.11 27.27 45.16
N SER A 3 -24.33 26.63 46.31
CA SER A 3 -24.02 25.23 46.62
C SER A 3 -24.88 24.72 47.77
N GLU A 4 -25.27 23.45 47.77
CA GLU A 4 -25.55 22.59 48.96
C GLU A 4 -25.87 21.17 48.43
N LYS A 5 -25.37 20.01 48.91
CA LYS A 5 -25.03 19.43 50.23
C LYS A 5 -26.19 18.81 51.04
N TYR A 6 -26.35 17.49 50.87
CA TYR A 6 -26.31 16.43 51.92
C TYR A 6 -27.18 16.53 53.19
N VAL A 7 -28.10 15.56 53.38
CA VAL A 7 -28.36 14.79 54.63
C VAL A 7 -28.95 13.39 54.27
N PRO A 8 -28.59 12.27 54.95
CA PRO A 8 -29.18 10.93 54.74
C PRO A 8 -29.88 10.32 55.99
N GLU A 9 -30.89 9.45 55.78
CA GLU A 9 -31.45 8.51 56.78
C GLU A 9 -31.98 7.22 56.10
N ILE A 10 -32.39 6.17 56.84
CA ILE A 10 -31.56 5.07 57.39
C ILE A 10 -32.47 3.98 58.05
N ASN A 11 -32.21 2.71 57.70
CA ASN A 11 -32.54 1.43 58.38
C ASN A 11 -33.98 0.95 58.75
N ASP A 12 -34.26 -0.27 58.24
CA ASP A 12 -34.68 -1.50 58.96
C ASP A 12 -36.14 -1.90 59.30
N ASN A 13 -36.52 -3.03 58.66
CA ASN A 13 -37.08 -4.29 59.21
C ASN A 13 -38.45 -4.34 59.92
N ALA A 14 -39.36 -5.14 59.33
CA ALA A 14 -40.32 -5.98 60.06
C ALA A 14 -40.73 -7.26 59.28
N SER A 15 -40.43 -8.42 59.86
CA SER A 15 -41.17 -9.72 59.88
C SER A 15 -42.38 -9.95 58.94
N VAL A 16 -42.48 -10.99 58.09
CA VAL A 16 -42.42 -12.48 58.28
C VAL A 16 -43.81 -13.15 58.39
N GLU A 17 -44.02 -14.24 57.61
CA GLU A 17 -45.08 -15.29 57.73
C GLU A 17 -46.58 -14.89 57.46
N HIS A 18 -47.50 -15.74 56.96
CA HIS A 18 -47.45 -17.06 56.27
C HIS A 18 -48.85 -17.42 55.65
N LEU A 19 -49.03 -18.67 55.21
CA LEU A 19 -50.30 -19.43 54.94
C LEU A 19 -50.97 -19.43 53.54
N ASP A 20 -50.88 -20.62 52.94
CA ASP A 20 -51.67 -21.31 51.89
C ASP A 20 -53.03 -21.85 52.51
N PRO A 21 -53.91 -22.71 51.90
CA PRO A 21 -53.90 -23.32 50.56
C PRO A 21 -55.26 -23.54 49.79
N ALA A 22 -55.10 -23.93 48.50
CA ALA A 22 -55.89 -24.91 47.70
C ALA A 22 -57.39 -24.73 47.32
N TYR A 23 -57.72 -25.01 46.02
CA TYR A 23 -58.40 -26.26 45.59
C TYR A 23 -58.55 -26.48 44.04
N SER A 24 -58.26 -27.69 43.56
CA SER A 24 -58.84 -28.44 42.41
C SER A 24 -58.77 -27.98 40.92
N ASN A 25 -57.84 -28.61 40.17
CA ASN A 25 -58.00 -29.32 38.87
C ASN A 25 -58.79 -28.76 37.66
N SER A 26 -58.11 -28.64 36.50
CA SER A 26 -58.55 -29.27 35.23
C SER A 26 -57.43 -29.50 34.18
N LYS A 27 -57.34 -30.77 33.72
CA LYS A 27 -56.78 -31.34 32.47
C LYS A 27 -55.76 -30.60 31.58
N ASP A 28 -54.65 -31.29 31.34
CA ASP A 28 -54.07 -31.67 30.03
C ASP A 28 -54.21 -30.73 28.81
N VAL A 29 -53.10 -30.10 28.42
CA VAL A 29 -52.28 -30.48 27.25
C VAL A 29 -50.87 -29.90 27.44
N LYS A 30 -49.82 -30.66 27.10
CA LYS A 30 -48.43 -30.14 27.13
C LYS A 30 -48.07 -29.50 25.80
N SER A 31 -47.60 -28.26 25.84
CA SER A 31 -46.70 -27.74 24.80
C SER A 31 -45.36 -28.47 24.89
N LEU A 32 -44.80 -28.88 23.75
CA LEU A 32 -43.41 -29.30 23.67
C LEU A 32 -42.57 -28.04 23.48
N ASP A 33 -41.69 -27.76 24.44
CA ASP A 33 -40.55 -26.87 24.20
C ASP A 33 -39.52 -27.66 23.37
N LEU A 34 -38.83 -26.97 22.46
CA LEU A 34 -37.90 -27.57 21.50
C LEU A 34 -36.66 -26.69 21.31
N SER A 35 -36.18 -26.15 22.44
CA SER A 35 -35.01 -25.28 22.61
C SER A 35 -33.73 -26.05 22.97
N GLU A 36 -33.57 -27.29 22.50
CA GLU A 36 -32.41 -28.13 22.81
C GLU A 36 -31.99 -29.02 21.61
N LEU A 37 -31.22 -28.48 20.66
CA LEU A 37 -30.34 -29.21 19.73
C LEU A 37 -29.54 -28.27 18.79
N LEU A 38 -28.37 -27.81 19.22
CA LEU A 38 -27.22 -27.42 18.35
C LEU A 38 -25.98 -27.19 19.24
N PRO A 39 -24.82 -27.81 18.98
CA PRO A 39 -23.62 -27.58 19.79
C PRO A 39 -22.89 -26.30 19.37
N THR A 40 -22.47 -25.51 20.35
CA THR A 40 -21.61 -24.33 20.13
C THR A 40 -20.15 -24.74 19.92
N PHE A 41 -19.56 -24.28 18.82
CA PHE A 41 -18.10 -24.16 18.67
C PHE A 41 -17.74 -22.68 18.71
N GLU A 42 -17.22 -22.19 19.84
CA GLU A 42 -16.43 -20.96 19.84
C GLU A 42 -15.10 -21.22 19.15
N ASN A 43 -14.70 -20.33 18.23
CA ASN A 43 -13.30 -20.17 17.89
C ASN A 43 -12.99 -18.67 17.78
N LYS A 44 -12.27 -18.13 18.78
CA LYS A 44 -11.99 -16.69 18.92
C LYS A 44 -10.58 -16.37 18.43
N THR A 45 -10.46 -16.08 17.14
CA THR A 45 -9.33 -15.31 16.57
C THR A 45 -9.79 -14.58 15.31
N LYS A 46 -9.73 -13.24 15.34
CA LYS A 46 -9.68 -12.38 14.15
C LYS A 46 -8.63 -11.30 14.43
N PRO A 47 -7.60 -11.12 13.58
CA PRO A 47 -6.87 -9.85 13.56
C PRO A 47 -7.78 -8.74 13.04
N VAL A 48 -7.50 -7.49 13.41
CA VAL A 48 -8.17 -6.30 12.88
C VAL A 48 -7.17 -5.58 11.98
N ILE A 49 -7.36 -5.68 10.66
CA ILE A 49 -6.51 -5.00 9.69
C ILE A 49 -6.97 -3.54 9.58
N ASN A 50 -6.22 -2.63 10.21
CA ASN A 50 -6.25 -1.20 9.91
C ASN A 50 -5.08 -0.90 8.97
N GLU A 51 -5.34 -0.79 7.66
CA GLU A 51 -4.32 -0.36 6.70
C GLU A 51 -4.64 1.02 6.14
N THR A 52 -3.82 2.00 6.55
CA THR A 52 -3.77 3.33 5.94
C THR A 52 -2.97 3.23 4.65
N LEU A 53 -3.63 3.41 3.50
CA LEU A 53 -2.99 3.24 2.19
C LEU A 53 -1.96 4.35 1.91
N LEU A 54 -0.67 4.03 2.06
CA LEU A 54 0.43 4.83 1.53
C LEU A 54 0.90 4.19 0.22
N LEU A 55 0.59 4.85 -0.90
CA LEU A 55 1.12 4.49 -2.21
C LEU A 55 2.59 4.91 -2.29
N SER A 56 3.47 3.93 -2.53
CA SER A 56 4.87 4.15 -2.91
C SER A 56 5.15 3.44 -4.22
N ASP A 57 5.31 4.20 -5.30
CA ASP A 57 5.81 3.67 -6.57
C ASP A 57 7.26 3.19 -6.41
N SER A 58 7.54 1.96 -6.81
CA SER A 58 8.90 1.48 -7.04
C SER A 58 8.92 0.49 -8.20
N THR A 59 9.32 0.98 -9.38
CA THR A 59 9.71 0.18 -10.54
C THR A 59 11.22 0.29 -10.72
N GLY A 60 11.92 -0.84 -10.93
CA GLY A 60 13.39 -0.80 -10.88
C GLY A 60 14.18 -2.10 -11.10
N GLU A 61 13.63 -3.12 -11.77
CA GLU A 61 14.47 -4.23 -12.24
C GLU A 61 15.17 -3.84 -13.55
N ASN A 62 16.52 -3.88 -13.54
CA ASN A 62 17.35 -3.64 -14.73
C ASN A 62 17.68 -4.96 -15.44
N GLU A 63 16.86 -5.39 -16.40
CA GLU A 63 17.33 -6.30 -17.46
C GLU A 63 17.81 -5.51 -18.68
N VAL A 64 19.06 -5.73 -19.08
CA VAL A 64 19.66 -5.08 -20.26
C VAL A 64 19.36 -5.91 -21.51
N MET A 65 18.50 -5.39 -22.38
CA MET A 65 18.27 -5.94 -23.73
C MET A 65 18.45 -4.85 -24.79
N ASP A 66 19.37 -5.09 -25.72
CA ASP A 66 19.67 -4.20 -26.84
C ASP A 66 18.58 -4.28 -27.93
N SER A 67 18.45 -3.20 -28.71
CA SER A 67 17.30 -2.96 -29.59
C SER A 67 17.60 -3.22 -31.06
N THR A 68 16.78 -4.02 -31.76
CA THR A 68 16.47 -3.80 -33.20
C THR A 68 15.27 -4.60 -33.73
N LEU A 69 14.11 -3.94 -33.70
CA LEU A 69 13.04 -3.88 -34.73
C LEU A 69 12.96 -4.95 -35.88
N VAL A 70 11.81 -5.66 -35.91
CA VAL A 70 10.80 -5.67 -37.01
C VAL A 70 10.90 -6.69 -38.19
N LEU A 71 9.71 -7.17 -38.58
CA LEU A 71 9.26 -7.87 -39.83
C LEU A 71 9.49 -9.39 -40.03
N GLU A 72 8.43 -10.15 -39.73
CA GLU A 72 7.82 -11.12 -40.68
C GLU A 72 6.41 -10.57 -41.04
N ASP A 73 5.71 -10.94 -42.12
CA ASP A 73 5.91 -11.96 -43.17
C ASP A 73 5.56 -11.37 -44.56
N SER A 74 6.11 -11.92 -45.64
CA SER A 74 5.73 -11.59 -47.03
C SER A 74 6.10 -12.70 -48.02
N LEU A 75 5.07 -13.31 -48.60
CA LEU A 75 5.18 -14.43 -49.55
C LEU A 75 5.66 -14.02 -50.96
N PHE A 76 6.11 -15.04 -51.71
CA PHE A 76 6.40 -15.10 -53.17
C PHE A 76 7.81 -14.70 -53.70
N VAL A 77 8.51 -15.74 -54.21
CA VAL A 77 8.99 -15.90 -55.61
C VAL A 77 10.50 -15.95 -55.94
N GLN A 78 10.84 -17.04 -56.66
CA GLN A 78 11.99 -17.32 -57.56
C GLN A 78 13.45 -17.24 -57.08
N SER A 79 13.99 -18.43 -56.79
CA SER A 79 15.10 -19.09 -57.52
C SER A 79 16.10 -18.26 -58.34
N ASP A 80 17.38 -18.30 -57.94
CA ASP A 80 18.50 -18.93 -58.68
C ASP A 80 19.70 -19.04 -57.71
N SER A 81 20.35 -20.17 -57.41
CA SER A 81 21.03 -21.23 -58.19
C SER A 81 22.55 -21.01 -58.33
N THR A 82 23.30 -22.11 -58.57
CA THR A 82 24.78 -22.28 -58.36
C THR A 82 25.20 -22.30 -56.87
N SER A 83 25.83 -23.32 -56.28
CA SER A 83 27.02 -24.17 -56.61
C SER A 83 28.35 -23.41 -56.45
N ILE A 84 29.33 -23.91 -55.66
CA ILE A 84 30.33 -24.90 -56.14
C ILE A 84 31.14 -25.54 -54.98
N ILE A 85 31.29 -26.87 -55.07
CA ILE A 85 32.46 -27.75 -54.75
C ILE A 85 33.22 -27.59 -53.41
N SER A 86 33.33 -28.74 -52.73
CA SER A 86 34.27 -29.06 -51.64
C SER A 86 35.74 -29.16 -52.06
N ASP A 87 36.68 -28.91 -51.15
CA ASP A 87 37.94 -29.66 -51.14
C ASP A 87 38.38 -30.00 -49.70
N SER A 88 39.28 -30.98 -49.57
CA SER A 88 39.58 -31.64 -48.30
C SER A 88 41.03 -32.12 -48.23
N THR A 89 41.74 -31.80 -47.15
CA THR A 89 43.10 -32.30 -46.87
C THR A 89 43.24 -32.82 -45.45
N ILE A 90 44.04 -33.88 -45.30
CA ILE A 90 44.29 -34.69 -44.09
C ILE A 90 45.81 -34.74 -43.86
N VAL A 91 46.26 -34.84 -42.59
CA VAL A 91 47.53 -35.44 -42.07
C VAL A 91 47.68 -35.02 -40.59
N THR A 92 47.33 -35.86 -39.59
CA THR A 92 48.17 -36.86 -38.85
C THR A 92 49.40 -36.30 -38.10
N SER A 93 49.86 -36.79 -36.94
CA SER A 93 49.30 -37.62 -35.83
C SER A 93 50.44 -37.96 -34.83
N ASP A 94 50.22 -37.92 -33.50
CA ASP A 94 51.01 -38.63 -32.45
C ASP A 94 50.29 -38.42 -31.06
N SER A 95 50.18 -39.32 -30.06
CA SER A 95 50.96 -40.49 -29.56
C SER A 95 52.20 -40.07 -28.74
N ILE A 96 52.60 -40.57 -27.55
CA ILE A 96 52.35 -41.76 -26.68
C ILE A 96 52.52 -41.25 -25.20
N LEU A 97 51.72 -41.53 -24.14
CA LEU A 97 51.33 -42.76 -23.37
C LEU A 97 52.40 -43.27 -22.33
N THR A 98 51.93 -43.82 -21.19
CA THR A 98 52.65 -44.54 -20.08
C THR A 98 53.35 -43.66 -18.99
N GLN A 99 53.46 -44.02 -17.69
CA GLN A 99 52.83 -45.08 -16.85
C GLN A 99 52.91 -44.76 -15.33
N PHE A 100 52.35 -45.65 -14.48
CA PHE A 100 52.41 -45.74 -13.00
C PHE A 100 53.72 -45.32 -12.30
N ASP A 101 53.63 -44.74 -11.09
CA ASP A 101 53.88 -45.46 -9.82
C ASP A 101 53.22 -44.72 -8.61
N SER A 102 53.66 -44.94 -7.36
CA SER A 102 52.84 -44.85 -6.15
C SER A 102 53.53 -44.26 -4.89
N LEU A 103 52.73 -44.11 -3.81
CA LEU A 103 53.08 -44.01 -2.38
C LEU A 103 53.52 -42.67 -1.73
N LEU A 104 52.80 -42.37 -0.63
CA LEU A 104 53.24 -41.85 0.68
C LEU A 104 53.50 -40.34 0.95
N THR A 105 52.68 -39.83 1.88
CA THR A 105 52.97 -38.96 3.06
C THR A 105 53.76 -37.66 2.93
N GLU A 106 53.20 -36.60 3.53
CA GLU A 106 53.65 -36.13 4.86
C GLU A 106 52.45 -35.69 5.72
N GLU A 107 52.60 -35.71 7.05
CA GLU A 107 51.67 -35.15 8.05
C GLU A 107 52.34 -33.95 8.74
N ASP A 108 51.58 -32.98 9.25
CA ASP A 108 51.96 -32.34 10.51
C ASP A 108 50.74 -31.80 11.31
N SER A 109 50.86 -31.93 12.64
CA SER A 109 50.19 -31.26 13.78
C SER A 109 48.79 -30.64 13.62
N LEU A 110 47.75 -31.09 14.36
CA LEU A 110 47.47 -30.87 15.81
C LEU A 110 47.20 -29.38 16.16
N ILE A 111 46.17 -28.97 16.92
CA ILE A 111 45.55 -29.55 18.13
C ILE A 111 44.00 -29.40 18.15
N SER A 112 43.30 -30.27 18.90
CA SER A 112 41.84 -30.31 19.03
C SER A 112 41.16 -29.18 19.83
N VAL A 113 39.90 -28.90 19.49
CA VAL A 113 38.78 -28.92 20.46
C VAL A 113 37.74 -29.93 19.95
N LYS A 114 36.85 -30.40 20.84
CA LYS A 114 35.98 -31.58 20.65
C LYS A 114 34.56 -31.29 21.15
N ASP A 115 33.63 -32.14 20.72
CA ASP A 115 32.22 -32.26 21.13
C ASP A 115 31.22 -31.27 20.52
N SER A 116 29.99 -31.64 20.14
CA SER A 116 29.49 -32.84 19.41
C SER A 116 27.96 -32.77 19.36
N LEU A 117 27.35 -32.60 18.18
CA LEU A 117 25.93 -32.88 17.95
C LEU A 117 25.70 -33.19 16.46
N PRO A 118 25.29 -34.42 16.08
CA PRO A 118 25.00 -34.75 14.69
C PRO A 118 23.52 -34.47 14.35
N VAL A 119 23.27 -33.55 13.44
CA VAL A 119 22.00 -33.49 12.70
C VAL A 119 22.22 -34.20 11.37
N ASN A 120 21.32 -35.13 11.01
CA ASN A 120 21.44 -35.88 9.76
C ASN A 120 21.20 -34.97 8.55
N LEU A 121 22.18 -34.86 7.66
CA LEU A 121 21.90 -34.54 6.26
C LEU A 121 21.25 -35.77 5.61
N ASP A 122 19.93 -35.75 5.43
CA ASP A 122 19.27 -36.61 4.44
C ASP A 122 19.26 -35.89 3.09
N SER A 123 20.43 -35.86 2.46
CA SER A 123 20.66 -35.10 1.22
C SER A 123 20.70 -36.00 -0.01
N LEU A 124 19.63 -35.93 -0.82
CA LEU A 124 19.62 -36.18 -2.27
C LEU A 124 20.41 -37.41 -2.76
N GLN A 125 19.90 -38.63 -2.50
CA GLN A 125 20.41 -39.82 -3.19
C GLN A 125 19.82 -39.94 -4.60
N LEU A 126 20.47 -39.28 -5.57
CA LEU A 126 20.19 -39.39 -7.00
C LEU A 126 20.40 -40.85 -7.47
N PHE A 127 19.32 -41.52 -7.90
CA PHE A 127 19.37 -42.94 -8.28
C PHE A 127 19.78 -43.15 -9.74
N GLU A 128 21.09 -43.11 -10.02
CA GLU A 128 21.62 -43.55 -11.31
C GLU A 128 21.44 -45.07 -11.51
N MET A 129 20.46 -45.46 -12.33
CA MET A 129 20.27 -46.85 -12.75
C MET A 129 21.32 -47.30 -13.79
N GLY A 130 22.58 -47.47 -13.35
CA GLY A 130 23.72 -47.67 -14.27
C GLY A 130 24.85 -48.60 -13.82
N LEU A 131 24.69 -49.45 -12.79
CA LEU A 131 25.80 -50.26 -12.24
C LEU A 131 25.62 -51.78 -12.27
N ASP A 132 26.76 -52.47 -12.42
CA ASP A 132 26.91 -53.89 -12.73
C ASP A 132 26.31 -54.85 -11.68
N SER A 133 25.74 -55.93 -12.22
CA SER A 133 25.30 -57.16 -11.57
C SER A 133 26.25 -57.74 -10.51
N THR A 134 27.57 -57.54 -10.61
CA THR A 134 28.54 -58.02 -9.61
C THR A 134 28.36 -57.36 -8.23
N ASN A 135 27.87 -56.12 -8.17
CA ASN A 135 27.73 -55.37 -6.92
C ASN A 135 26.61 -55.91 -6.01
N ARG A 136 25.69 -56.75 -6.54
CA ARG A 136 24.61 -57.38 -5.76
C ARG A 136 25.11 -58.30 -4.63
N LEU A 137 26.32 -58.84 -4.73
CA LEU A 137 26.93 -59.64 -3.65
C LEU A 137 27.23 -58.81 -2.40
N LYS A 138 27.50 -57.49 -2.54
CA LYS A 138 27.86 -56.61 -1.43
C LYS A 138 26.72 -56.37 -0.44
N TYR A 139 25.48 -56.56 -0.90
CA TYR A 139 24.23 -56.39 -0.13
C TYR A 139 23.59 -57.73 0.29
N PHE A 140 24.17 -58.88 -0.07
CA PHE A 140 23.59 -60.19 0.22
C PHE A 140 24.01 -60.70 1.62
N HIS A 141 23.60 -59.98 2.66
CA HIS A 141 24.04 -60.20 4.05
C HIS A 141 23.52 -61.50 4.72
N TYR A 142 22.82 -62.37 3.98
CA TYR A 142 22.13 -63.54 4.55
C TYR A 142 23.01 -64.79 4.60
N GLN A 143 23.66 -65.03 5.74
CA GLN A 143 24.32 -66.31 6.03
C GLN A 143 23.31 -67.33 6.57
N ARG A 144 23.57 -68.64 6.35
CA ARG A 144 22.73 -69.74 6.86
C ARG A 144 23.18 -70.15 8.27
N GLU A 145 22.29 -70.01 9.24
CA GLU A 145 22.47 -70.48 10.61
C GLU A 145 21.72 -71.81 10.82
N ASP A 146 22.42 -72.94 10.77
CA ASP A 146 21.84 -74.25 11.11
C ASP A 146 21.73 -74.43 12.63
N LYS A 147 20.50 -74.55 13.14
CA LYS A 147 20.24 -74.89 14.55
C LYS A 147 20.21 -76.42 14.75
N PRO A 148 20.87 -76.96 15.79
CA PRO A 148 20.96 -78.41 16.01
C PRO A 148 19.69 -79.05 16.63
N TYR A 149 18.70 -78.23 16.99
CA TYR A 149 17.42 -78.65 17.53
C TYR A 149 16.27 -78.22 16.60
N VAL A 150 15.15 -78.93 16.65
CA VAL A 150 13.94 -78.57 15.92
C VAL A 150 13.27 -77.38 16.62
N GLU A 151 12.83 -76.37 15.88
CA GLU A 151 12.06 -75.24 16.43
C GLU A 151 10.54 -75.45 16.24
N LEU A 152 9.72 -74.65 16.91
CA LEU A 152 8.25 -74.70 16.76
C LEU A 152 7.78 -73.97 15.48
N GLU A 153 8.40 -72.84 15.17
CA GLU A 153 8.37 -72.19 13.87
C GLU A 153 9.28 -72.96 12.89
N GLU A 154 8.97 -72.95 11.61
CA GLU A 154 9.93 -73.26 10.55
C GLU A 154 10.20 -71.95 9.81
N LYS A 155 11.41 -71.41 10.00
CA LYS A 155 11.84 -70.14 9.39
C LYS A 155 11.80 -70.32 7.87
N GLN A 156 11.18 -69.39 7.15
CA GLN A 156 11.22 -69.43 5.68
C GLN A 156 12.64 -69.13 5.21
N GLU A 157 13.33 -70.15 4.71
CA GLU A 157 14.62 -69.98 4.06
C GLU A 157 14.45 -69.32 2.68
N SER A 158 15.47 -68.58 2.24
CA SER A 158 15.45 -67.92 0.94
C SER A 158 15.44 -68.94 -0.19
N LYS A 159 14.69 -68.67 -1.27
CA LYS A 159 14.61 -69.53 -2.48
C LYS A 159 15.95 -69.74 -3.20
N PHE A 160 17.00 -69.05 -2.79
CA PHE A 160 18.38 -69.25 -3.26
C PHE A 160 19.11 -70.40 -2.53
N PHE A 161 18.59 -70.91 -1.42
CA PHE A 161 19.13 -72.10 -0.75
C PHE A 161 18.50 -73.38 -1.32
N VAL A 162 19.34 -74.39 -1.59
CA VAL A 162 18.90 -75.69 -2.11
C VAL A 162 18.56 -76.62 -0.94
N GLU A 163 17.29 -76.62 -0.54
CA GLU A 163 16.78 -77.59 0.43
C GLU A 163 16.57 -79.01 -0.18
N PRO A 164 16.70 -80.08 0.61
CA PRO A 164 16.21 -81.41 0.22
C PRO A 164 14.70 -81.36 -0.04
N THR A 165 14.23 -82.02 -1.10
CA THR A 165 12.80 -82.01 -1.43
C THR A 165 11.94 -82.59 -0.28
N SER A 166 10.70 -82.11 -0.17
CA SER A 166 9.72 -82.50 0.86
C SER A 166 9.35 -83.99 0.87
N THR A 167 9.78 -84.75 -0.14
CA THR A 167 9.73 -86.22 -0.16
C THR A 167 10.75 -86.85 0.80
N PHE A 168 11.89 -86.18 1.03
CA PHE A 168 12.96 -86.63 1.93
C PHE A 168 12.96 -85.89 3.28
N LYS A 169 12.77 -84.56 3.30
CA LYS A 169 12.62 -83.75 4.53
C LYS A 169 11.18 -83.84 5.03
N ARG A 170 10.95 -84.51 6.16
CA ARG A 170 9.62 -84.70 6.76
C ARG A 170 9.61 -84.28 8.22
N ARG A 171 8.89 -83.20 8.52
CA ARG A 171 8.63 -82.75 9.90
C ARG A 171 7.33 -83.36 10.41
N THR A 172 7.33 -83.84 11.66
CA THR A 172 6.16 -84.46 12.30
C THR A 172 5.89 -83.82 13.65
N ILE A 173 4.65 -83.39 13.87
CA ILE A 173 4.12 -82.89 15.14
C ILE A 173 3.11 -83.93 15.64
N ALA A 174 3.33 -84.48 16.82
CA ALA A 174 2.43 -85.47 17.42
C ALA A 174 2.38 -85.30 18.95
N LEU A 175 1.25 -85.62 19.57
CA LEU A 175 1.22 -85.80 21.02
C LEU A 175 1.97 -87.08 21.40
N ASP A 176 2.62 -87.07 22.56
CA ASP A 176 3.23 -88.27 23.13
C ASP A 176 2.16 -89.26 23.64
N SER A 177 2.62 -90.47 23.99
CA SER A 177 1.74 -91.56 24.46
C SER A 177 1.05 -91.30 25.81
N THR A 178 1.31 -90.16 26.46
CA THR A 178 0.62 -89.73 27.70
C THR A 178 -0.42 -88.64 27.44
N GLY A 179 -0.45 -88.05 26.24
CA GLY A 179 -1.33 -86.94 25.88
C GLY A 179 -0.96 -85.61 26.54
N LYS A 180 0.19 -85.51 27.24
CA LYS A 180 0.58 -84.31 28.02
C LYS A 180 1.60 -83.42 27.33
N TYR A 181 2.36 -83.95 26.38
CA TYR A 181 3.36 -83.19 25.63
C TYR A 181 3.17 -83.38 24.12
N VAL A 182 3.47 -82.35 23.35
CA VAL A 182 3.65 -82.40 21.91
C VAL A 182 5.13 -82.59 21.61
N GLU A 183 5.48 -83.62 20.82
CA GLU A 183 6.80 -83.80 20.24
C GLU A 183 6.83 -83.31 18.78
N VAL A 184 7.77 -82.43 18.48
CA VAL A 184 8.13 -81.99 17.13
C VAL A 184 9.46 -82.63 16.74
N ARG A 185 9.46 -83.40 15.65
CA ARG A 185 10.63 -84.10 15.10
C ARG A 185 10.83 -83.68 13.65
N GLU A 186 12.08 -83.61 13.22
CA GLU A 186 12.46 -83.32 11.83
C GLU A 186 13.31 -84.47 11.32
N LEU A 187 12.81 -85.15 10.29
CA LEU A 187 13.44 -86.33 9.71
C LEU A 187 13.93 -86.01 8.30
N ILE A 188 15.11 -86.50 7.93
CA ILE A 188 15.59 -86.52 6.54
C ILE A 188 15.86 -87.99 6.16
N ALA A 189 15.28 -88.44 5.05
CA ALA A 189 15.34 -89.85 4.60
C ALA A 189 14.98 -90.86 5.71
N SER A 190 13.97 -90.51 6.53
CA SER A 190 13.49 -91.27 7.70
C SER A 190 14.47 -91.43 8.88
N GLN A 191 15.57 -90.66 8.94
CA GLN A 191 16.42 -90.52 10.12
C GLN A 191 16.16 -89.16 10.80
N GLU A 192 16.11 -89.11 12.13
CA GLU A 192 15.99 -87.85 12.87
C GLU A 192 17.32 -87.07 12.80
N THR A 193 17.32 -85.89 12.18
CA THR A 193 18.55 -85.11 11.91
C THR A 193 18.76 -83.90 12.83
N LYS A 194 17.77 -83.58 13.66
CA LYS A 194 17.84 -82.51 14.68
C LYS A 194 17.24 -83.01 15.99
N ILE A 195 17.71 -82.47 17.11
CA ILE A 195 17.20 -82.81 18.45
C ILE A 195 15.71 -82.46 18.53
N LYS A 196 14.86 -83.45 18.84
CA LYS A 196 13.41 -83.26 18.93
C LYS A 196 13.01 -82.27 20.03
N LEU A 197 12.00 -81.46 19.75
CA LEU A 197 11.44 -80.49 20.68
C LEU A 197 10.20 -81.08 21.35
N ARG A 198 10.16 -81.13 22.69
CA ARG A 198 9.03 -81.66 23.47
C ARG A 198 8.50 -80.58 24.41
N ILE A 199 7.27 -80.14 24.17
CA ILE A 199 6.61 -79.01 24.84
C ILE A 199 5.33 -79.53 25.52
N PRO A 200 4.93 -79.08 26.73
CA PRO A 200 3.61 -79.35 27.28
C PRO A 200 2.48 -78.95 26.32
N VAL A 201 1.34 -79.64 26.34
CA VAL A 201 0.24 -79.34 25.39
C VAL A 201 -0.32 -77.92 25.58
N GLU A 202 -0.40 -77.42 26.81
CA GLU A 202 -0.89 -76.08 27.13
C GLU A 202 0.07 -74.99 26.58
N ASP A 203 1.36 -75.12 26.87
CA ASP A 203 2.41 -74.24 26.32
C ASP A 203 2.44 -74.28 24.78
N TYR A 204 2.35 -75.48 24.18
CA TYR A 204 2.28 -75.63 22.73
C TYR A 204 1.08 -74.89 22.13
N LEU A 205 -0.10 -74.97 22.76
CA LEU A 205 -1.30 -74.27 22.30
C LEU A 205 -1.14 -72.74 22.41
N GLY A 206 -0.61 -72.24 23.53
CA GLY A 206 -0.33 -70.81 23.71
C GLY A 206 0.67 -70.27 22.69
N MET A 207 1.81 -70.95 22.52
CA MET A 207 2.80 -70.59 21.51
C MET A 207 2.25 -70.70 20.08
N LYS A 208 1.38 -71.68 19.81
CA LYS A 208 0.77 -71.85 18.49
C LYS A 208 -0.28 -70.79 18.17
N LEU A 209 -1.04 -70.34 19.17
CA LEU A 209 -1.98 -69.22 19.06
C LEU A 209 -1.24 -67.92 18.75
N ALA A 210 -0.24 -67.54 19.55
CA ALA A 210 0.55 -66.33 19.32
C ALA A 210 1.25 -66.33 17.94
N LEU A 211 1.70 -67.49 17.46
CA LEU A 211 2.27 -67.67 16.12
C LEU A 211 1.20 -67.52 15.02
N GLN A 212 -0.04 -67.96 15.25
CA GLN A 212 -1.15 -67.71 14.32
C GLN A 212 -1.63 -66.25 14.35
N GLU A 213 -1.70 -65.60 15.51
CA GLU A 213 -2.01 -64.18 15.63
C GLU A 213 -0.96 -63.34 14.90
N ARG A 214 0.33 -63.62 15.12
CA ARG A 214 1.43 -63.00 14.38
C ARG A 214 1.32 -63.25 12.87
N LYS A 215 1.00 -64.47 12.43
CA LYS A 215 0.83 -64.76 10.98
C LYS A 215 -0.43 -64.19 10.36
N ASN A 216 -1.48 -63.93 11.14
CA ASN A 216 -2.62 -63.14 10.69
C ASN A 216 -2.25 -61.65 10.65
N TRP A 217 -1.43 -61.14 11.55
CA TRP A 217 -1.00 -59.74 11.57
C TRP A 217 0.01 -59.43 10.46
N GLU A 218 1.06 -60.25 10.29
CA GLU A 218 1.94 -60.24 9.12
C GLU A 218 1.16 -60.53 7.84
N GLY A 219 0.18 -61.45 7.90
CA GLY A 219 -0.74 -61.74 6.81
C GLY A 219 -1.50 -60.51 6.35
N LEU A 220 -2.13 -59.77 7.25
CA LEU A 220 -2.85 -58.53 6.96
C LEU A 220 -1.90 -57.39 6.55
N GLY A 221 -0.72 -57.29 7.17
CA GLY A 221 0.32 -56.32 6.81
C GLY A 221 0.91 -56.52 5.41
N TYR A 222 1.01 -57.78 4.94
CA TYR A 222 1.43 -58.12 3.57
C TYR A 222 0.25 -58.35 2.60
N GLU A 223 -0.98 -58.50 3.10
CA GLU A 223 -2.22 -58.34 2.31
C GLU A 223 -2.58 -56.86 2.11
N TYR A 224 -1.83 -55.92 2.71
CA TYR A 224 -1.62 -54.58 2.18
C TYR A 224 -0.78 -54.61 0.88
N LYS A 225 -1.16 -55.51 -0.04
CA LYS A 225 -0.77 -55.45 -1.44
C LYS A 225 -1.25 -54.12 -1.98
N LEU A 226 -0.32 -53.35 -2.53
CA LEU A 226 -0.65 -52.35 -3.52
C LEU A 226 -1.58 -53.02 -4.55
N LYS A 227 -2.81 -52.53 -4.72
CA LYS A 227 -3.62 -52.93 -5.86
C LYS A 227 -2.96 -52.37 -7.11
N GLU A 228 -2.12 -53.16 -7.77
CA GLU A 228 -1.76 -52.96 -9.18
C GLU A 228 -2.96 -53.26 -10.11
N THR A 229 -4.14 -52.75 -9.77
CA THR A 229 -4.96 -52.11 -10.79
C THR A 229 -4.13 -50.95 -11.34
N LYS A 230 -3.38 -51.21 -12.42
CA LYS A 230 -2.80 -50.16 -13.27
C LYS A 230 -3.91 -49.45 -14.05
N LEU A 231 -4.81 -48.84 -13.30
CA LEU A 231 -5.47 -47.62 -13.71
C LEU A 231 -4.34 -46.64 -14.06
N GLY A 232 -4.32 -46.11 -15.28
CA GLY A 232 -3.41 -45.00 -15.61
C GLY A 232 -3.65 -43.82 -14.67
N LEU A 233 -2.72 -42.87 -14.52
CA LEU A 233 -2.92 -41.75 -13.58
C LEU A 233 -4.25 -41.01 -13.84
N GLY A 234 -4.60 -40.77 -15.10
CA GLY A 234 -5.90 -40.20 -15.49
C GLY A 234 -7.11 -41.11 -15.20
N GLU A 235 -6.93 -42.43 -15.23
CA GLU A 235 -7.96 -43.45 -14.96
C GLU A 235 -8.18 -43.62 -13.45
N LEU A 236 -7.13 -43.48 -12.64
CA LEU A 236 -7.18 -43.42 -11.19
C LEU A 236 -7.85 -42.13 -10.73
N ILE A 237 -7.47 -40.99 -11.34
CA ILE A 237 -8.16 -39.71 -11.16
C ILE A 237 -9.63 -39.86 -11.54
N THR A 238 -9.97 -40.41 -12.72
CA THR A 238 -11.37 -40.63 -13.12
C THR A 238 -12.13 -41.47 -12.08
N SER A 239 -11.51 -42.50 -11.49
CA SER A 239 -12.14 -43.31 -10.43
C SER A 239 -12.34 -42.61 -9.07
N LEU A 240 -11.70 -41.44 -8.87
CA LEU A 240 -11.85 -40.56 -7.72
C LEU A 240 -12.75 -39.34 -8.01
N THR A 241 -12.77 -38.86 -9.25
CA THR A 241 -13.56 -37.69 -9.68
C THR A 241 -14.98 -38.05 -10.09
N ASP A 242 -15.17 -39.23 -10.71
CA ASP A 242 -16.42 -39.68 -11.32
C ASP A 242 -16.90 -40.96 -10.63
N PHE A 243 -17.66 -40.83 -9.53
CA PHE A 243 -18.24 -41.98 -8.84
C PHE A 243 -19.77 -42.01 -8.94
N GLU A 244 -20.30 -43.15 -9.41
CA GLU A 244 -21.74 -43.44 -9.36
C GLU A 244 -22.08 -44.25 -8.11
N ILE A 245 -22.82 -43.65 -7.17
CA ILE A 245 -23.35 -44.36 -5.99
C ILE A 245 -24.84 -44.62 -6.21
N PRO A 246 -25.25 -45.88 -6.44
CA PRO A 246 -26.65 -46.28 -6.39
C PRO A 246 -27.10 -46.37 -4.93
N LEU A 247 -28.05 -45.52 -4.53
CA LEU A 247 -28.53 -45.48 -3.15
C LEU A 247 -29.79 -46.35 -2.94
N PRO A 248 -29.92 -47.04 -1.79
CA PRO A 248 -31.16 -47.72 -1.45
C PRO A 248 -32.29 -46.70 -1.27
N SER A 249 -33.50 -47.05 -1.69
CA SER A 249 -34.66 -46.15 -1.73
C SER A 249 -35.22 -45.81 -0.34
N VAL A 250 -34.56 -44.90 0.37
CA VAL A 250 -35.08 -44.24 1.58
C VAL A 250 -35.89 -43.00 1.21
N GLY A 251 -37.03 -42.80 1.88
CA GLY A 251 -38.09 -41.85 1.46
C GLY A 251 -37.75 -40.36 1.44
N VAL A 252 -36.53 -39.97 1.84
CA VAL A 252 -36.00 -38.60 1.68
C VAL A 252 -35.40 -38.39 0.28
N LEU A 253 -34.94 -39.45 -0.40
CA LEU A 253 -34.28 -39.36 -1.71
C LEU A 253 -35.26 -39.47 -2.89
N SER A 254 -36.42 -40.09 -2.70
CA SER A 254 -37.42 -40.29 -3.77
C SER A 254 -38.04 -38.99 -4.31
N ILE A 255 -37.79 -37.84 -3.68
CA ILE A 255 -38.20 -36.52 -4.20
C ILE A 255 -37.31 -36.05 -5.36
N PHE A 256 -36.11 -36.61 -5.52
CA PHE A 256 -35.12 -36.26 -6.55
C PHE A 256 -35.15 -37.18 -7.78
N GLY A 257 -36.12 -38.09 -7.87
CA GLY A 257 -36.25 -39.05 -8.98
C GLY A 257 -35.56 -40.40 -8.73
N GLU A 258 -34.90 -40.94 -9.75
CA GLU A 258 -34.13 -42.19 -9.61
C GLU A 258 -32.94 -42.02 -8.64
N PRO A 259 -32.63 -43.02 -7.78
CA PRO A 259 -31.63 -42.86 -6.71
C PRO A 259 -30.18 -43.03 -7.19
N LYS A 260 -29.80 -42.27 -8.23
CA LYS A 260 -28.45 -42.24 -8.82
C LYS A 260 -27.78 -40.90 -8.52
N ILE A 261 -26.64 -40.93 -7.84
CA ILE A 261 -25.73 -39.78 -7.79
C ILE A 261 -24.68 -39.94 -8.90
N SER A 262 -24.48 -38.88 -9.68
CA SER A 262 -23.48 -38.77 -10.74
C SER A 262 -22.73 -37.46 -10.56
N LEU A 263 -21.69 -37.47 -9.72
CA LEU A 263 -20.84 -36.31 -9.44
C LEU A 263 -19.54 -36.41 -10.25
N LYS A 264 -19.09 -35.30 -10.84
CA LYS A 264 -17.76 -35.13 -11.43
C LYS A 264 -17.04 -34.00 -10.70
N ILE A 265 -15.86 -34.27 -10.17
CA ILE A 265 -15.02 -33.28 -9.46
C ILE A 265 -13.72 -33.08 -10.25
N GLY A 266 -13.63 -32.04 -11.08
CA GLY A 266 -12.39 -31.64 -11.75
C GLY A 266 -11.55 -30.68 -10.91
N GLY A 267 -10.25 -30.60 -11.22
CA GLY A 267 -9.33 -29.61 -10.64
C GLY A 267 -8.22 -30.19 -9.76
N ASN A 268 -7.59 -29.33 -8.96
CA ASN A 268 -6.47 -29.65 -8.08
C ASN A 268 -6.61 -28.98 -6.70
N VAL A 269 -6.11 -29.66 -5.67
CA VAL A 269 -5.94 -29.10 -4.33
C VAL A 269 -4.48 -29.23 -3.94
N THR A 270 -3.82 -28.10 -3.76
CA THR A 270 -2.42 -28.01 -3.34
C THR A 270 -2.40 -27.51 -1.90
N ILE A 271 -1.85 -28.30 -0.99
CA ILE A 271 -1.60 -27.88 0.39
C ILE A 271 -0.09 -27.69 0.52
N HIS A 272 0.34 -26.43 0.63
CA HIS A 272 1.69 -26.07 1.02
C HIS A 272 1.73 -26.02 2.55
N GLY A 273 2.59 -26.85 3.14
CA GLY A 273 2.91 -26.81 4.56
C GLY A 273 4.43 -26.85 4.71
N ALA A 274 5.01 -25.73 5.10
CA ALA A 274 6.45 -25.57 5.30
C ALA A 274 6.73 -24.87 6.64
N TRP A 275 8.01 -24.73 6.97
CA TRP A 275 8.46 -23.90 8.07
C TRP A 275 9.33 -22.79 7.50
N ARG A 276 8.83 -21.55 7.51
CA ARG A 276 9.57 -20.38 7.05
C ARG A 276 10.50 -19.95 8.17
N SER A 277 11.80 -20.05 7.90
CA SER A 277 12.86 -19.45 8.71
C SER A 277 13.57 -18.45 7.81
N GLU A 278 13.41 -17.17 8.13
CA GLU A 278 13.83 -16.05 7.28
C GLU A 278 14.67 -15.09 8.12
N THR A 279 15.97 -15.02 7.83
CA THR A 279 16.89 -14.06 8.45
C THR A 279 17.10 -12.90 7.50
N THR A 280 16.82 -11.68 7.95
CA THR A 280 17.12 -10.46 7.19
C THR A 280 18.46 -9.87 7.63
N GLU A 281 19.38 -9.69 6.69
CA GLU A 281 20.65 -8.98 6.92
C GLU A 281 20.50 -7.54 6.40
N GLY A 282 20.43 -6.57 7.31
CA GLY A 282 20.15 -5.16 6.99
C GLY A 282 19.40 -4.42 8.12
N VAL A 283 18.91 -3.21 7.83
CA VAL A 283 18.24 -2.34 8.82
C VAL A 283 16.83 -2.81 9.15
N THR A 284 16.72 -3.78 10.05
CA THR A 284 15.43 -4.24 10.57
C THR A 284 15.12 -3.64 11.92
N ALA A 285 14.17 -2.70 11.98
CA ALA A 285 13.55 -2.23 13.23
C ALA A 285 12.62 -3.29 13.89
N ASN A 286 12.94 -4.58 13.75
CA ASN A 286 12.04 -5.70 14.05
C ASN A 286 12.30 -6.26 15.46
N ARG A 287 11.30 -6.13 16.33
CA ARG A 287 11.38 -6.25 17.79
C ARG A 287 11.57 -7.68 18.36
N LEU A 288 11.85 -8.66 17.49
CA LEU A 288 12.02 -10.08 17.82
C LEU A 288 13.36 -10.66 17.31
N GLY A 289 14.22 -9.83 16.73
CA GLY A 289 15.46 -10.24 16.09
C GLY A 289 15.27 -10.60 14.61
N ASN A 290 16.39 -10.67 13.89
CA ASN A 290 16.42 -10.74 12.43
C ASN A 290 15.83 -12.03 11.83
N THR A 291 15.74 -13.13 12.60
CA THR A 291 15.24 -14.43 12.12
C THR A 291 13.78 -14.67 12.50
N ARG A 292 12.85 -14.39 11.58
CA ARG A 292 11.44 -14.77 11.70
C ARG A 292 11.29 -16.28 11.52
N ASN A 293 10.57 -16.94 12.44
CA ASN A 293 10.32 -18.38 12.40
C ASN A 293 8.82 -18.65 12.53
N GLU A 294 8.18 -19.15 11.48
CA GLU A 294 6.74 -19.41 11.46
C GLU A 294 6.34 -20.60 10.58
N PRO A 295 5.23 -21.28 10.90
CA PRO A 295 4.64 -22.28 10.01
C PRO A 295 4.01 -21.58 8.79
N ASP A 296 4.54 -21.83 7.60
CA ASP A 296 3.95 -21.38 6.34
C ASP A 296 2.90 -22.42 5.92
N PHE A 297 1.63 -22.02 5.95
CA PHE A 297 0.51 -22.86 5.53
C PHE A 297 -0.36 -22.12 4.50
N LYS A 298 -0.17 -22.46 3.22
CA LYS A 298 -1.01 -21.99 2.11
C LYS A 298 -1.81 -23.16 1.53
N GLN A 299 -3.13 -23.04 1.56
CA GLN A 299 -4.03 -23.98 0.88
C GLN A 299 -4.56 -23.33 -0.41
N THR A 300 -4.16 -23.88 -1.56
CA THR A 300 -4.70 -23.54 -2.87
C THR A 300 -5.73 -24.61 -3.27
N VAL A 301 -7.00 -24.23 -3.31
CA VAL A 301 -8.11 -25.05 -3.82
C VAL A 301 -8.51 -24.51 -5.18
N GLN A 302 -8.45 -25.33 -6.23
CA GLN A 302 -9.00 -25.03 -7.55
C GLN A 302 -9.88 -26.21 -7.98
N ILE A 303 -11.19 -26.15 -7.70
CA ILE A 303 -12.13 -27.27 -7.93
C ILE A 303 -13.32 -26.81 -8.77
N ASN A 304 -13.63 -27.57 -9.81
CA ASN A 304 -14.89 -27.51 -10.54
C ASN A 304 -15.73 -28.76 -10.27
N VAL A 305 -16.91 -28.60 -9.67
CA VAL A 305 -17.86 -29.69 -9.40
C VAL A 305 -19.03 -29.57 -10.36
N ASN A 306 -19.31 -30.63 -11.12
CA ASN A 306 -20.49 -30.71 -11.98
C ASN A 306 -21.15 -32.08 -11.83
N GLY A 307 -22.45 -32.14 -11.53
CA GLY A 307 -23.13 -33.41 -11.37
C GLY A 307 -24.65 -33.34 -11.24
N THR A 308 -25.27 -34.50 -11.14
CA THR A 308 -26.69 -34.63 -10.80
C THR A 308 -26.91 -35.60 -9.65
N ILE A 309 -27.92 -35.28 -8.83
CA ILE A 309 -28.50 -36.16 -7.82
C ILE A 309 -29.91 -36.50 -8.31
N GLY A 310 -30.07 -37.74 -8.76
CA GLY A 310 -31.18 -38.19 -9.59
C GLY A 310 -31.22 -37.48 -10.94
N ASP A 311 -32.42 -37.26 -11.44
CA ASP A 311 -32.70 -36.49 -12.65
C ASP A 311 -33.09 -35.03 -12.35
N LYS A 312 -33.50 -34.71 -11.11
CA LYS A 312 -34.00 -33.38 -10.75
C LYS A 312 -32.97 -32.37 -10.25
N LEU A 313 -31.99 -32.78 -9.45
CA LEU A 313 -31.06 -31.86 -8.79
C LEU A 313 -29.72 -31.82 -9.52
N ASN A 314 -29.44 -30.72 -10.22
CA ASN A 314 -28.13 -30.40 -10.77
C ASN A 314 -27.28 -29.62 -9.77
N ILE A 315 -25.99 -29.91 -9.74
CA ILE A 315 -24.97 -29.21 -8.95
C ILE A 315 -23.93 -28.72 -9.94
N ASN A 316 -23.68 -27.41 -9.93
CA ASN A 316 -22.53 -26.78 -10.56
C ASN A 316 -21.84 -25.90 -9.51
N ALA A 317 -20.54 -26.06 -9.32
CA ALA A 317 -19.74 -25.22 -8.44
C ALA A 317 -18.35 -25.03 -9.03
N ASP A 318 -17.81 -23.84 -8.90
CA ASP A 318 -16.52 -23.45 -9.46
C ASP A 318 -15.81 -22.57 -8.42
N TRP A 319 -14.84 -23.17 -7.74
CA TRP A 319 -14.21 -22.62 -6.54
C TRP A 319 -12.69 -22.57 -6.68
N ASN A 320 -12.13 -21.37 -6.69
CA ASN A 320 -10.70 -21.11 -6.73
C ASN A 320 -10.33 -20.10 -5.62
N THR A 321 -9.43 -20.49 -4.71
CA THR A 321 -8.94 -19.64 -3.60
C THR A 321 -7.84 -18.67 -4.01
N GLU A 322 -7.40 -18.70 -5.27
CA GLU A 322 -6.45 -17.76 -5.87
C GLU A 322 -7.15 -16.78 -6.84
N ARG A 323 -8.49 -16.73 -6.82
CA ARG A 323 -9.26 -15.66 -7.45
C ARG A 323 -9.16 -14.38 -6.63
N THR A 324 -8.97 -13.24 -7.31
CA THR A 324 -8.78 -11.93 -6.69
C THR A 324 -10.00 -11.48 -5.87
N PHE A 325 -11.20 -11.93 -6.24
CA PHE A 325 -12.44 -11.54 -5.58
C PHE A 325 -13.38 -12.72 -5.30
N GLU A 326 -14.01 -12.74 -4.13
CA GLU A 326 -14.91 -13.84 -3.72
C GLU A 326 -16.14 -14.03 -4.61
N TYR A 327 -16.63 -12.99 -5.29
CA TYR A 327 -17.83 -13.10 -6.14
C TYR A 327 -17.59 -13.92 -7.41
N GLU A 328 -16.33 -14.09 -7.82
CA GLU A 328 -15.93 -14.96 -8.93
C GLU A 328 -16.07 -16.45 -8.59
N ASN A 329 -16.15 -16.82 -7.31
CA ASN A 329 -16.47 -18.18 -6.87
C ASN A 329 -17.97 -18.43 -7.05
N GLN A 330 -18.31 -19.34 -7.96
CA GLN A 330 -19.68 -19.64 -8.33
C GLN A 330 -20.17 -20.93 -7.68
N LEU A 331 -21.38 -20.89 -7.13
CA LEU A 331 -22.11 -22.06 -6.68
C LEU A 331 -23.53 -21.96 -7.24
N LYS A 332 -23.98 -22.97 -7.98
CA LYS A 332 -25.33 -23.03 -8.54
C LYS A 332 -25.91 -24.43 -8.36
N LEU A 333 -26.75 -24.56 -7.35
CA LEU A 333 -27.59 -25.72 -7.11
C LEU A 333 -28.93 -25.49 -7.83
N LYS A 334 -29.41 -26.43 -8.63
CA LYS A 334 -30.70 -26.32 -9.32
C LYS A 334 -31.50 -27.61 -9.24
N TYR A 335 -32.55 -27.60 -8.41
CA TYR A 335 -33.66 -28.55 -8.52
C TYR A 335 -34.58 -28.12 -9.67
N THR A 336 -34.99 -29.06 -10.51
CA THR A 336 -36.00 -28.89 -11.55
C THR A 336 -37.10 -29.93 -11.34
N GLY A 337 -38.35 -29.49 -11.25
CA GLY A 337 -39.52 -30.38 -11.15
C GLY A 337 -39.96 -30.92 -12.50
N TYR A 338 -40.87 -31.91 -12.49
CA TYR A 338 -41.56 -32.33 -13.72
C TYR A 338 -42.62 -31.32 -14.14
N GLU A 339 -43.08 -31.37 -15.40
CA GLU A 339 -44.06 -30.41 -15.94
C GLU A 339 -45.35 -30.32 -15.11
N ASP A 340 -45.82 -31.45 -14.57
CA ASP A 340 -47.02 -31.56 -13.71
C ASP A 340 -46.79 -31.09 -12.25
N GLU A 341 -45.56 -30.78 -11.83
CA GLU A 341 -45.25 -30.39 -10.45
C GLU A 341 -45.42 -28.89 -10.19
N ILE A 342 -46.06 -28.54 -9.08
CA ILE A 342 -46.26 -27.13 -8.68
C ILE A 342 -44.93 -26.39 -8.53
N ILE A 343 -43.86 -27.08 -8.08
CA ILE A 343 -42.50 -26.54 -7.98
C ILE A 343 -41.76 -26.85 -9.28
N GLN A 344 -41.61 -25.84 -10.14
CA GLN A 344 -40.93 -26.00 -11.43
C GLN A 344 -39.40 -25.91 -11.27
N SER A 345 -38.90 -25.01 -10.42
CA SER A 345 -37.48 -25.03 -10.03
C SER A 345 -37.20 -24.42 -8.66
N ILE A 346 -36.09 -24.83 -8.06
CA ILE A 346 -35.44 -24.17 -6.92
C ILE A 346 -33.96 -24.01 -7.29
N GLU A 347 -33.51 -22.78 -7.42
CA GLU A 347 -32.11 -22.42 -7.69
C GLU A 347 -31.50 -21.82 -6.40
N ALA A 348 -30.27 -22.21 -6.04
CA ALA A 348 -29.59 -21.71 -4.85
C ALA A 348 -28.08 -21.47 -5.09
N GLY A 349 -27.53 -20.46 -4.41
CA GLY A 349 -26.23 -19.86 -4.70
C GLY A 349 -26.38 -18.69 -5.68
N ASN A 350 -25.54 -18.61 -6.71
CA ASN A 350 -25.58 -17.60 -7.77
C ASN A 350 -26.88 -17.73 -8.59
N VAL A 351 -27.76 -16.76 -8.43
CA VAL A 351 -29.10 -16.71 -9.05
C VAL A 351 -29.35 -15.33 -9.65
N SER A 352 -30.28 -15.23 -10.60
CA SER A 352 -30.71 -13.94 -11.13
C SER A 352 -32.23 -13.83 -11.30
N MET A 353 -32.72 -12.59 -11.27
CA MET A 353 -34.14 -12.26 -11.38
C MET A 353 -34.38 -11.20 -12.45
N GLN A 354 -35.12 -11.58 -13.49
CA GLN A 354 -35.61 -10.68 -14.53
C GLN A 354 -37.00 -10.14 -14.16
N THR A 355 -37.22 -8.85 -14.38
CA THR A 355 -38.51 -8.16 -14.13
C THR A 355 -38.91 -7.28 -15.31
N SER A 356 -39.88 -6.38 -15.11
CA SER A 356 -40.22 -5.34 -16.07
C SER A 356 -39.15 -4.23 -16.13
N ALA A 357 -39.12 -3.45 -17.21
CA ALA A 357 -38.12 -2.41 -17.46
C ALA A 357 -38.11 -1.29 -16.41
N LEU A 358 -39.27 -0.91 -15.87
CA LEU A 358 -39.41 0.10 -14.81
C LEU A 358 -38.96 -0.37 -13.41
N ILE A 359 -38.79 -1.69 -13.21
CA ILE A 359 -38.48 -2.29 -11.90
C ILE A 359 -37.01 -2.71 -11.82
N GLY A 360 -36.42 -3.10 -12.95
CA GLY A 360 -35.03 -3.55 -13.04
C GLY A 360 -34.84 -5.00 -12.60
N GLY A 361 -34.14 -5.78 -13.44
CA GLY A 361 -33.60 -7.07 -13.01
C GLY A 361 -32.33 -6.91 -12.18
N ALA A 362 -31.83 -8.02 -11.64
CA ALA A 362 -30.48 -8.11 -11.08
C ALA A 362 -29.89 -9.48 -11.41
N GLU A 363 -28.65 -9.48 -11.89
CA GLU A 363 -27.93 -10.67 -12.36
C GLU A 363 -26.95 -11.20 -11.30
N ALA A 364 -26.30 -10.29 -10.55
CA ALA A 364 -25.36 -10.64 -9.48
C ALA A 364 -26.05 -10.80 -8.11
N LEU A 365 -26.78 -11.89 -7.90
CA LEU A 365 -27.39 -12.25 -6.61
C LEU A 365 -26.86 -13.59 -6.08
N PHE A 366 -26.67 -13.68 -4.77
CA PHE A 366 -26.34 -14.94 -4.07
C PHE A 366 -27.43 -15.25 -3.04
N GLY A 367 -28.16 -16.36 -3.20
CA GLY A 367 -29.30 -16.67 -2.34
C GLY A 367 -30.11 -17.88 -2.78
N ILE A 368 -31.42 -17.82 -2.59
CA ILE A 368 -32.38 -18.85 -3.02
C ILE A 368 -33.45 -18.20 -3.89
N LYS A 369 -33.73 -18.82 -5.04
CA LYS A 369 -34.77 -18.47 -5.99
C LYS A 369 -35.67 -19.69 -6.21
N THR A 370 -36.97 -19.47 -6.25
CA THR A 370 -37.99 -20.51 -6.39
C THR A 370 -38.94 -20.13 -7.52
N GLN A 371 -39.39 -21.10 -8.29
CA GLN A 371 -40.38 -20.91 -9.34
C GLN A 371 -41.48 -21.95 -9.22
N PHE A 372 -42.72 -21.47 -9.11
CA PHE A 372 -43.92 -22.27 -9.01
C PHE A 372 -44.81 -22.05 -10.24
N LYS A 373 -45.55 -23.07 -10.69
CA LYS A 373 -46.59 -22.94 -11.73
C LYS A 373 -47.87 -23.63 -11.30
N LEU A 374 -48.97 -22.89 -11.38
CA LEU A 374 -50.33 -23.29 -10.99
C LEU A 374 -51.28 -23.00 -12.16
N GLY A 375 -51.22 -23.85 -13.19
CA GLY A 375 -51.92 -23.63 -14.45
C GLY A 375 -51.42 -22.36 -15.17
N PRO A 376 -52.29 -21.37 -15.47
CA PRO A 376 -51.89 -20.12 -16.12
C PRO A 376 -51.11 -19.16 -15.21
N PHE A 377 -51.03 -19.41 -13.90
CA PHE A 377 -50.31 -18.55 -12.97
C PHE A 377 -48.93 -19.12 -12.65
N SER A 378 -47.88 -18.36 -12.94
CA SER A 378 -46.50 -18.64 -12.52
C SER A 378 -46.09 -17.66 -11.42
N LEU A 379 -45.37 -18.13 -10.40
CA LEU A 379 -44.83 -17.31 -9.31
C LEU A 379 -43.34 -17.58 -9.16
N THR A 380 -42.51 -16.57 -9.37
CA THR A 380 -41.09 -16.59 -9.02
C THR A 380 -40.89 -15.82 -7.72
N ALA A 381 -40.17 -16.39 -6.74
CA ALA A 381 -39.82 -15.69 -5.50
C ALA A 381 -38.33 -15.87 -5.17
N ILE A 382 -37.69 -14.83 -4.64
CA ILE A 382 -36.25 -14.77 -4.36
C ILE A 382 -35.98 -14.22 -2.96
N ALA A 383 -34.96 -14.75 -2.31
CA ALA A 383 -34.37 -14.23 -1.08
C ALA A 383 -32.84 -14.33 -1.21
N SER A 384 -32.15 -13.20 -1.27
CA SER A 384 -30.75 -13.15 -1.69
C SER A 384 -29.98 -11.96 -1.12
N GLN A 385 -28.65 -12.07 -1.11
CA GLN A 385 -27.74 -10.93 -1.02
C GLN A 385 -27.42 -10.47 -2.44
N LYS A 386 -27.63 -9.18 -2.72
CA LYS A 386 -27.16 -8.54 -3.96
C LYS A 386 -25.65 -8.31 -3.85
N LYS A 387 -24.89 -8.87 -4.80
CA LYS A 387 -23.42 -8.77 -4.87
C LYS A 387 -22.93 -7.74 -5.90
N GLY A 388 -23.81 -7.14 -6.69
CA GLY A 388 -23.48 -6.12 -7.68
C GLY A 388 -24.17 -4.77 -7.47
N GLU A 389 -23.73 -3.78 -8.23
CA GLU A 389 -24.28 -2.43 -8.28
C GLU A 389 -24.56 -2.03 -9.74
N THR A 390 -25.72 -1.41 -9.97
CA THR A 390 -26.12 -0.98 -11.31
C THR A 390 -25.57 0.42 -11.58
N LYS A 391 -24.70 0.55 -12.59
CA LYS A 391 -24.04 1.79 -12.98
C LYS A 391 -24.46 2.22 -14.38
N GLU A 392 -24.31 3.51 -14.63
CA GLU A 392 -24.64 4.15 -15.89
C GLU A 392 -23.51 5.09 -16.30
N VAL A 393 -23.09 4.98 -17.56
CA VAL A 393 -22.04 5.81 -18.18
C VAL A 393 -22.60 6.33 -19.49
N SER A 394 -22.79 7.64 -19.57
CA SER A 394 -23.25 8.33 -20.78
C SER A 394 -22.05 8.97 -21.48
N VAL A 395 -21.86 8.65 -22.76
CA VAL A 395 -20.71 9.07 -23.57
C VAL A 395 -21.18 9.76 -24.85
N SER A 396 -20.38 10.71 -25.34
CA SER A 396 -20.66 11.41 -26.60
C SER A 396 -19.57 11.11 -27.64
N GLY A 397 -19.93 10.39 -28.69
CA GLY A 397 -19.21 10.31 -29.96
C GLY A 397 -17.68 10.09 -29.95
N GLY A 398 -17.21 8.91 -29.51
CA GLY A 398 -15.88 8.37 -29.88
C GLY A 398 -14.67 8.82 -29.05
N SER A 399 -14.80 9.84 -28.20
CA SER A 399 -13.77 10.22 -27.23
C SER A 399 -14.42 10.70 -25.95
N THR A 400 -14.01 10.17 -24.80
CA THR A 400 -14.49 10.65 -23.50
C THR A 400 -14.01 12.08 -23.28
N ALA A 401 -14.92 13.04 -23.38
CA ALA A 401 -14.64 14.43 -23.01
C ALA A 401 -14.59 14.52 -21.47
N GLN A 402 -13.39 14.76 -20.93
CA GLN A 402 -13.20 14.99 -19.51
C GLN A 402 -13.56 16.45 -19.19
N GLU A 403 -14.61 16.62 -18.39
CA GLU A 403 -14.94 17.91 -17.78
C GLU A 403 -13.94 18.23 -16.66
N TYR A 404 -13.57 19.50 -16.54
CA TYR A 404 -12.65 19.99 -15.51
C TYR A 404 -13.15 21.31 -14.92
N ASP A 405 -12.96 21.46 -13.61
CA ASP A 405 -13.27 22.66 -12.83
C ASP A 405 -12.05 23.03 -11.97
N VAL A 406 -11.49 24.21 -12.22
CA VAL A 406 -10.23 24.68 -11.63
C VAL A 406 -10.45 26.06 -11.01
N ARG A 407 -10.06 26.26 -9.76
CA ARG A 407 -10.16 27.57 -9.08
C ARG A 407 -8.92 28.42 -9.36
N ALA A 408 -9.01 29.74 -9.18
CA ALA A 408 -7.87 30.64 -9.42
C ALA A 408 -6.61 30.33 -8.57
N TYR A 409 -6.74 29.68 -7.41
CA TYR A 409 -5.58 29.19 -6.63
C TYR A 409 -5.00 27.87 -7.15
N ASP A 410 -5.66 27.16 -8.07
CA ASP A 410 -5.22 25.86 -8.57
C ASP A 410 -4.24 25.93 -9.75
N TYR A 411 -3.30 26.86 -9.68
CA TYR A 411 -2.19 26.93 -10.63
C TYR A 411 -1.24 25.72 -10.52
N SER A 412 -0.55 25.43 -11.62
CA SER A 412 0.54 24.45 -11.72
C SER A 412 1.82 25.01 -11.11
N THR A 413 2.49 24.24 -10.26
CA THR A 413 3.71 24.64 -9.54
C THR A 413 5.00 24.30 -10.28
N ASN A 414 4.90 23.86 -11.54
CA ASN A 414 5.98 23.25 -12.33
C ASN A 414 6.69 24.22 -13.29
N HIS A 415 6.46 25.53 -13.17
CA HIS A 415 6.97 26.53 -14.12
C HIS A 415 7.75 27.65 -13.40
N TYR A 416 9.01 27.86 -13.80
CA TYR A 416 9.90 28.84 -13.14
C TYR A 416 10.74 29.65 -14.13
N PHE A 417 10.73 30.97 -13.98
CA PHE A 417 11.65 31.89 -14.65
C PHE A 417 13.10 31.69 -14.19
N LEU A 418 14.05 31.86 -15.11
CA LEU A 418 15.48 31.71 -14.86
C LEU A 418 16.10 32.92 -14.13
N ASP A 419 15.50 34.10 -14.28
CA ASP A 419 15.87 35.33 -13.59
C ASP A 419 14.68 36.31 -13.50
N THR A 420 14.74 37.20 -12.50
CA THR A 420 13.77 38.28 -12.26
C THR A 420 13.57 39.26 -13.43
N VAL A 421 14.48 39.31 -14.41
CA VAL A 421 14.35 40.09 -15.65
C VAL A 421 13.22 39.58 -16.53
N TYR A 422 12.92 38.28 -16.48
CA TYR A 422 11.83 37.65 -17.23
C TYR A 422 10.47 37.88 -16.55
N ALA A 423 10.43 37.80 -15.22
CA ALA A 423 9.29 38.22 -14.38
C ALA A 423 9.09 39.76 -14.32
N SER A 424 9.73 40.53 -15.19
CA SER A 424 9.81 41.99 -15.06
C SER A 424 8.59 42.69 -15.66
N ARG A 425 7.64 43.05 -14.79
CA ARG A 425 6.41 43.84 -15.07
C ARG A 425 6.61 45.15 -15.85
N THR A 426 7.84 45.67 -15.96
CA THR A 426 8.18 46.87 -16.74
C THR A 426 8.70 46.57 -18.15
N ARG A 427 9.31 45.39 -18.38
CA ARG A 427 9.69 44.90 -19.71
C ARG A 427 8.54 44.16 -20.40
N LYS A 428 7.74 43.45 -19.60
CA LYS A 428 6.61 42.62 -20.04
C LYS A 428 6.99 41.54 -21.05
N LEU A 429 8.13 40.88 -20.88
CA LEU A 429 8.63 39.88 -21.83
C LEU A 429 7.62 38.73 -22.03
N PHE A 430 7.05 38.23 -20.93
CA PHE A 430 5.99 37.22 -20.97
C PHE A 430 4.73 37.72 -21.68
N GLU A 431 4.16 38.86 -21.27
CA GLU A 431 2.93 39.36 -21.87
C GLU A 431 3.11 39.76 -23.34
N ASN A 432 4.30 40.28 -23.71
CA ASN A 432 4.65 40.62 -25.08
C ASN A 432 4.62 39.40 -26.01
N TYR A 433 5.02 38.22 -25.51
CA TYR A 433 4.96 36.96 -26.24
C TYR A 433 3.54 36.38 -26.28
N HIS A 434 2.88 36.22 -25.12
CA HIS A 434 1.60 35.49 -25.03
C HIS A 434 0.37 36.32 -25.46
N SER A 435 0.33 37.63 -25.16
CA SER A 435 -0.84 38.49 -25.42
C SER A 435 -0.95 38.96 -26.87
N ASN A 436 0.16 39.16 -27.57
CA ASN A 436 0.17 39.75 -28.93
C ASN A 436 -0.04 38.72 -30.04
N ILE A 437 -0.56 39.18 -31.17
CA ILE A 437 -0.75 38.39 -32.38
C ILE A 437 -0.20 39.17 -33.59
N PRO A 438 0.97 38.79 -34.15
CA PRO A 438 1.88 37.73 -33.69
C PRO A 438 2.60 38.08 -32.36
N PRO A 439 3.19 37.09 -31.67
CA PRO A 439 4.06 37.29 -30.51
C PRO A 439 5.19 38.29 -30.79
N ILE A 440 5.53 39.10 -29.78
CA ILE A 440 6.66 40.04 -29.82
C ILE A 440 7.81 39.45 -29.00
N ILE A 441 8.91 39.11 -29.68
CA ILE A 441 10.13 38.54 -29.09
C ILE A 441 11.19 39.64 -28.97
N ASP A 442 11.86 39.72 -27.82
CA ASP A 442 13.04 40.56 -27.62
C ASP A 442 14.31 39.70 -27.63
N ASN A 443 15.10 39.81 -28.70
CA ASN A 443 16.32 39.00 -28.87
C ASN A 443 17.40 39.35 -27.83
N PHE A 444 17.33 40.51 -27.16
CA PHE A 444 18.23 40.90 -26.06
C PHE A 444 18.02 40.11 -24.76
N TYR A 445 17.07 39.17 -24.75
CA TYR A 445 16.78 38.29 -23.61
C TYR A 445 16.63 36.81 -24.00
N LEU A 446 16.95 36.43 -25.25
CA LEU A 446 16.77 35.07 -25.75
C LEU A 446 17.74 34.10 -25.05
N VAL A 447 17.21 33.01 -24.49
CA VAL A 447 18.01 31.95 -23.86
C VAL A 447 18.49 30.96 -24.93
N THR A 448 19.80 30.83 -25.12
CA THR A 448 20.38 30.02 -26.21
C THR A 448 20.93 28.66 -25.75
N GLU A 449 21.22 28.50 -24.46
CA GLU A 449 21.77 27.27 -23.87
C GLU A 449 21.38 27.17 -22.38
N ILE A 450 21.06 25.97 -21.88
CA ILE A 450 20.75 25.74 -20.46
C ILE A 450 21.10 24.31 -19.99
N GLU A 451 21.68 24.21 -18.80
CA GLU A 451 21.72 23.01 -17.95
C GLU A 451 20.87 23.27 -16.69
N VAL A 452 20.01 22.32 -16.32
CA VAL A 452 19.14 22.41 -15.12
C VAL A 452 19.55 21.35 -14.11
N TRP A 453 19.70 21.75 -12.85
CA TRP A 453 20.23 20.96 -11.75
C TRP A 453 19.21 20.86 -10.62
N LYS A 454 18.97 19.64 -10.12
CA LYS A 454 18.08 19.37 -8.98
C LYS A 454 18.85 18.79 -7.80
N SER A 455 18.62 19.26 -6.58
CA SER A 455 19.25 18.68 -5.38
C SER A 455 18.88 17.22 -5.16
N ILE A 456 19.80 16.45 -4.58
CA ILE A 456 19.61 15.05 -4.17
C ILE A 456 20.21 14.82 -2.77
N GLN A 457 19.49 14.09 -1.91
CA GLN A 457 19.98 13.64 -0.59
C GLN A 457 20.54 12.21 -0.62
N VAL A 458 20.36 11.49 -1.73
CA VAL A 458 20.86 10.12 -1.94
C VAL A 458 21.67 10.11 -3.23
N ILE A 459 22.82 9.46 -3.19
CA ILE A 459 23.72 9.27 -4.34
C ILE A 459 22.99 8.58 -5.50
N SER A 460 23.24 9.03 -6.73
CA SER A 460 22.67 8.44 -7.93
C SER A 460 23.50 7.25 -8.42
N ALA A 461 22.87 6.37 -9.21
CA ALA A 461 23.60 5.33 -9.94
C ALA A 461 24.55 5.93 -11.00
N ASP A 462 24.30 7.16 -11.44
CA ASP A 462 25.12 7.88 -12.44
C ASP A 462 25.88 9.06 -11.82
N LYS A 463 26.93 8.74 -11.04
CA LYS A 463 27.86 9.72 -10.45
C LYS A 463 28.49 10.68 -11.47
N SER A 464 28.42 10.42 -12.78
CA SER A 464 28.97 11.35 -13.79
C SER A 464 28.18 12.66 -13.87
N LYS A 465 26.87 12.61 -13.59
CA LYS A 465 25.92 13.74 -13.59
C LYS A 465 25.75 14.44 -12.24
N GLU A 466 26.41 13.95 -11.19
CA GLU A 466 26.34 14.52 -9.84
C GLU A 466 27.46 15.55 -9.62
N ARG A 467 27.14 16.71 -9.05
CA ARG A 467 28.13 17.67 -8.55
C ARG A 467 27.63 18.35 -7.28
N ASN A 468 28.53 18.64 -6.35
CA ASN A 468 28.23 19.60 -5.30
C ASN A 468 28.21 21.01 -5.91
N ALA A 469 27.30 21.89 -5.47
CA ALA A 469 27.17 23.23 -6.03
C ALA A 469 26.73 24.27 -4.98
N ASN A 470 27.21 25.50 -5.17
CA ASN A 470 26.75 26.70 -4.50
C ASN A 470 25.83 27.49 -5.44
N CYS A 471 24.61 27.76 -4.99
CA CYS A 471 23.52 28.28 -5.81
C CYS A 471 23.08 29.65 -5.30
N TYR A 472 23.12 30.68 -6.16
CA TYR A 472 22.86 32.08 -5.75
C TYR A 472 21.71 32.71 -6.55
N ILE A 473 20.71 33.31 -5.87
CA ILE A 473 19.58 34.00 -6.53
C ILE A 473 20.05 35.27 -7.26
N ASN A 474 21.05 35.96 -6.70
CA ASN A 474 21.65 37.19 -7.24
C ASN A 474 23.01 36.93 -7.91
N LEU A 475 23.18 35.77 -8.57
CA LEU A 475 24.38 35.51 -9.36
C LEU A 475 24.49 36.53 -10.50
N SER A 476 25.64 37.23 -10.57
CA SER A 476 25.97 38.13 -11.68
C SER A 476 26.41 37.33 -12.91
N PRO A 477 26.12 37.79 -14.14
CA PRO A 477 26.61 37.12 -15.34
C PRO A 477 28.11 37.35 -15.53
N ILE A 478 28.72 36.44 -16.30
CA ILE A 478 30.10 36.52 -16.81
C ILE A 478 30.09 36.44 -18.35
N LEU A 479 31.17 36.87 -19.00
CA LEU A 479 31.33 36.72 -20.45
C LEU A 479 31.87 35.34 -20.83
N PRO A 480 31.70 34.86 -22.08
CA PRO A 480 32.09 33.51 -22.47
C PRO A 480 33.60 33.29 -22.30
N GLY A 481 33.98 32.22 -21.59
CA GLY A 481 35.38 31.90 -21.30
C GLY A 481 35.99 32.63 -20.09
N GLN A 482 35.21 33.42 -19.36
CA GLN A 482 35.53 33.79 -17.98
C GLN A 482 35.15 32.65 -17.01
N VAL A 483 35.54 32.76 -15.75
CA VAL A 483 35.30 31.78 -14.68
C VAL A 483 34.91 32.54 -13.41
N TYR A 484 33.98 32.03 -12.61
CA TYR A 484 33.60 32.67 -11.34
C TYR A 484 34.76 32.63 -10.32
N PRO A 485 34.92 33.63 -9.43
CA PRO A 485 35.96 33.63 -8.40
C PRO A 485 35.80 32.45 -7.43
N ASP A 486 36.92 31.90 -6.95
CA ASP A 486 36.93 30.76 -6.02
C ASP A 486 36.11 31.00 -4.73
N THR A 487 35.96 32.26 -4.30
CA THR A 487 35.14 32.66 -3.14
C THR A 487 33.64 32.37 -3.29
N LEU A 488 33.16 31.96 -4.46
CA LEU A 488 31.79 31.47 -4.67
C LEU A 488 31.68 29.93 -4.60
N ARG A 489 32.79 29.23 -4.31
CA ARG A 489 32.87 27.76 -4.17
C ARG A 489 33.35 27.31 -2.79
N GLU A 490 33.76 28.25 -1.94
CA GLU A 490 33.91 28.03 -0.50
C GLU A 490 32.58 27.57 0.10
N ASP A 491 32.61 26.70 1.11
CA ASP A 491 31.39 26.15 1.71
C ASP A 491 30.50 27.25 2.31
N ILE A 492 29.20 26.99 2.38
CA ILE A 492 28.19 27.93 2.91
C ILE A 492 27.51 27.29 4.14
N PRO A 493 28.06 27.41 5.36
CA PRO A 493 27.55 26.73 6.56
C PRO A 493 26.25 27.33 7.14
N ASN A 494 25.69 28.33 6.46
CA ASN A 494 24.46 29.03 6.82
C ASN A 494 23.81 29.57 5.53
N PRO A 495 23.27 28.72 4.64
CA PRO A 495 22.63 29.18 3.42
C PRO A 495 21.46 30.09 3.78
N THR A 496 21.52 31.38 3.38
CA THR A 496 20.44 32.33 3.62
C THR A 496 19.18 31.89 2.84
N PRO A 497 18.08 31.50 3.51
CA PRO A 497 16.96 30.85 2.84
C PRO A 497 16.36 31.73 1.73
N GLY A 498 16.02 31.11 0.60
CA GLY A 498 15.52 31.83 -0.57
C GLY A 498 16.55 32.62 -1.39
N LYS A 499 17.75 32.90 -0.85
CA LYS A 499 18.81 33.68 -1.52
C LYS A 499 20.02 32.87 -1.95
N THR A 500 20.43 31.92 -1.12
CA THR A 500 21.55 31.02 -1.38
C THR A 500 21.20 29.63 -0.93
N ALA A 501 21.66 28.62 -1.66
CA ALA A 501 21.61 27.22 -1.25
C ALA A 501 22.93 26.53 -1.58
N SER A 502 23.23 25.43 -0.91
CA SER A 502 24.38 24.58 -1.18
C SER A 502 23.94 23.12 -1.11
N GLY A 503 24.68 22.22 -1.77
CA GLY A 503 24.54 20.78 -1.58
C GLY A 503 24.89 19.95 -2.80
N ARG A 504 24.47 18.68 -2.82
CA ARG A 504 24.67 17.72 -3.92
C ARG A 504 23.53 17.84 -4.95
N PHE A 505 23.87 17.99 -6.23
CA PHE A 505 22.91 18.19 -7.33
C PHE A 505 23.12 17.19 -8.48
N LEU A 506 22.01 16.79 -9.10
CA LEU A 506 21.93 15.96 -10.31
C LEU A 506 21.55 16.82 -11.53
N LEU A 507 22.29 16.66 -12.63
CA LEU A 507 21.98 17.26 -13.93
C LEU A 507 20.77 16.57 -14.59
N LEU A 508 19.74 17.36 -14.94
CA LEU A 508 18.53 16.92 -15.62
C LEU A 508 18.66 16.94 -17.15
N SER A 509 17.81 16.17 -17.83
CA SER A 509 17.82 15.97 -19.28
C SER A 509 16.74 16.79 -20.00
N PRO A 510 17.09 17.70 -20.92
CA PRO A 510 16.11 18.50 -21.66
C PRO A 510 15.23 17.62 -22.56
N GLY A 511 13.94 17.96 -22.66
CA GLY A 511 12.92 17.23 -23.39
C GLY A 511 12.34 16.02 -22.65
N VAL A 512 13.06 15.48 -21.66
CA VAL A 512 12.63 14.35 -20.80
C VAL A 512 12.14 14.86 -19.45
N ASP A 513 13.00 15.58 -18.71
CA ASP A 513 12.69 16.08 -17.36
C ASP A 513 12.07 17.48 -17.40
N TYR A 514 12.55 18.33 -18.32
CA TYR A 514 12.11 19.72 -18.46
C TYR A 514 12.07 20.20 -19.93
N THR A 515 11.28 21.24 -20.17
CA THR A 515 11.21 22.01 -21.43
C THR A 515 11.65 23.45 -21.16
N LEU A 516 12.46 24.03 -22.06
CA LEU A 516 12.82 25.45 -22.04
C LEU A 516 11.88 26.26 -22.94
N HIS A 517 11.47 27.45 -22.48
CA HIS A 517 10.79 28.47 -23.26
C HIS A 517 11.76 29.66 -23.46
N PRO A 518 12.56 29.66 -24.54
CA PRO A 518 13.74 30.54 -24.64
C PRO A 518 13.40 32.02 -24.85
N GLU A 519 12.25 32.35 -25.44
CA GLU A 519 11.83 33.73 -25.72
C GLU A 519 11.29 34.46 -24.47
N THR A 520 10.80 33.69 -23.50
CA THR A 520 10.19 34.18 -22.25
C THR A 520 11.00 33.81 -21.00
N GLY A 521 12.07 33.02 -21.16
CA GLY A 521 13.08 32.74 -20.12
C GLY A 521 12.57 31.97 -18.92
N PHE A 522 11.73 30.94 -19.14
CA PHE A 522 11.31 30.01 -18.10
C PHE A 522 11.45 28.55 -18.52
N ILE A 523 11.49 27.68 -17.52
CA ILE A 523 11.46 26.22 -17.67
C ILE A 523 10.17 25.63 -17.11
N THR A 524 9.69 24.58 -17.79
CA THR A 524 8.51 23.78 -17.43
C THR A 524 8.96 22.35 -17.14
N PHE A 525 8.68 21.84 -15.94
CA PHE A 525 9.00 20.46 -15.57
C PHE A 525 7.91 19.48 -16.01
N LYS A 526 8.30 18.32 -16.56
CA LYS A 526 7.35 17.28 -17.04
C LYS A 526 6.81 16.37 -15.93
N THR A 527 7.53 16.35 -14.80
CA THR A 527 7.17 15.73 -13.52
C THR A 527 7.00 16.84 -12.47
N SER A 528 6.17 16.59 -11.46
CA SER A 528 5.99 17.55 -10.37
C SER A 528 7.20 17.56 -9.43
N LEU A 529 7.62 18.76 -9.00
CA LEU A 529 8.71 18.93 -8.04
C LEU A 529 8.22 18.81 -6.59
N ASN A 530 9.10 18.37 -5.69
CA ASN A 530 8.84 18.44 -4.25
C ASN A 530 9.18 19.83 -3.69
N ASP A 531 8.55 20.22 -2.57
CA ASP A 531 8.85 21.50 -1.93
C ASP A 531 10.29 21.58 -1.38
N GLN A 532 10.89 20.44 -1.02
CA GLN A 532 12.30 20.34 -0.60
C GLN A 532 13.30 20.32 -1.78
N ASP A 533 12.86 20.17 -3.04
CA ASP A 533 13.76 20.14 -4.20
C ASP A 533 14.34 21.54 -4.45
N ILE A 534 15.67 21.71 -4.38
CA ILE A 534 16.35 22.91 -4.87
C ILE A 534 16.52 22.77 -6.38
N ILE A 535 16.06 23.76 -7.14
CA ILE A 535 16.38 23.90 -8.57
C ILE A 535 17.39 25.02 -8.74
N ALA A 536 18.50 24.68 -9.38
CA ALA A 536 19.49 25.62 -9.86
C ALA A 536 19.75 25.41 -11.36
N VAL A 537 20.34 26.40 -12.02
CA VAL A 537 20.60 26.36 -13.46
C VAL A 537 21.96 26.98 -13.79
N SER A 538 22.50 26.61 -14.95
CA SER A 538 23.45 27.45 -15.68
C SER A 538 22.90 27.71 -17.08
N PHE A 539 22.80 28.97 -17.48
CA PHE A 539 22.21 29.36 -18.76
C PHE A 539 22.96 30.49 -19.47
N ARG A 540 22.72 30.61 -20.77
CA ARG A 540 23.32 31.58 -21.68
C ARG A 540 22.21 32.45 -22.28
N GLN A 541 22.37 33.76 -22.19
CA GLN A 541 21.45 34.76 -22.72
C GLN A 541 22.15 35.62 -23.78
N GLU A 542 21.49 35.87 -24.91
CA GLU A 542 21.95 36.80 -25.95
C GLU A 542 21.84 38.27 -25.46
N ASP A 543 22.96 39.02 -25.45
CA ASP A 543 23.00 40.48 -25.14
C ASP A 543 23.32 41.34 -26.38
N THR A 544 23.89 40.74 -27.42
CA THR A 544 23.91 41.30 -28.79
C THR A 544 23.92 40.14 -29.80
N PRO A 545 23.52 40.36 -31.08
CA PRO A 545 23.53 39.31 -32.09
C PRO A 545 24.91 38.71 -32.41
N GLY A 546 25.31 37.68 -31.67
CA GLY A 546 26.52 36.88 -31.88
C GLY A 546 27.13 36.34 -30.58
N PRO A 547 27.61 35.09 -30.55
CA PRO A 547 27.88 34.33 -29.31
C PRO A 547 29.12 34.79 -28.50
N ASP A 548 29.85 35.81 -28.99
CA ASP A 548 31.06 36.34 -28.37
C ASP A 548 30.76 37.28 -27.19
N LEU A 549 29.52 37.77 -27.06
CA LEU A 549 29.08 38.71 -26.03
C LEU A 549 27.89 38.20 -25.19
N ASP A 550 27.52 36.92 -25.33
CA ASP A 550 26.44 36.31 -24.53
C ASP A 550 26.72 36.42 -23.02
N LEU A 551 25.69 36.75 -22.25
CA LEU A 551 25.76 36.73 -20.80
C LEU A 551 25.55 35.28 -20.30
N VAL A 552 26.56 34.75 -19.63
CA VAL A 552 26.53 33.42 -19.02
C VAL A 552 26.26 33.55 -17.52
N TYR A 553 25.25 32.84 -17.04
CA TYR A 553 24.90 32.73 -15.62
C TYR A 553 25.20 31.30 -15.15
N GLY A 554 26.06 31.15 -14.15
CA GLY A 554 26.48 29.84 -13.63
C GLY A 554 27.47 29.10 -14.53
N GLU A 555 27.91 27.92 -14.08
CA GLU A 555 28.96 27.14 -14.75
C GLU A 555 28.43 25.84 -15.35
N PHE A 556 28.39 25.78 -16.69
CA PHE A 556 28.07 24.55 -17.43
C PHE A 556 29.10 23.46 -17.16
N LEU A 557 28.66 22.20 -17.06
CA LEU A 557 29.48 21.02 -16.76
C LEU A 557 30.67 20.86 -17.72
N ARG A 558 30.46 21.21 -19.00
CA ARG A 558 31.47 21.21 -20.07
C ARG A 558 32.57 22.28 -19.93
N THR A 559 32.41 23.23 -19.00
CA THR A 559 33.36 24.32 -18.68
C THR A 559 33.79 24.33 -17.21
N ALA A 560 33.21 23.45 -16.39
CA ALA A 560 33.56 23.31 -14.98
C ALA A 560 35.03 22.91 -14.77
N PRO A 561 35.59 23.14 -13.56
CA PRO A 561 36.88 22.58 -13.18
C PRO A 561 36.94 21.07 -13.41
N SER A 562 38.07 20.56 -13.92
CA SER A 562 38.33 19.12 -14.03
C SER A 562 38.53 18.44 -12.66
N ASP A 563 38.70 19.25 -11.61
CA ASP A 563 38.75 18.86 -10.22
C ASP A 563 37.31 18.79 -9.67
N THR A 564 36.78 17.58 -9.54
CA THR A 564 35.41 17.33 -9.08
C THR A 564 35.21 17.53 -7.57
N SER A 565 36.26 17.84 -6.80
CA SER A 565 36.12 18.24 -5.39
C SER A 565 35.63 19.68 -5.24
N LYS A 566 35.78 20.52 -6.27
CA LYS A 566 35.26 21.90 -6.27
C LYS A 566 33.76 21.93 -6.53
N ARG A 567 33.03 22.66 -5.67
CA ARG A 567 31.60 22.98 -5.89
C ARG A 567 31.42 23.77 -7.21
N LEU A 568 30.37 23.52 -7.98
CA LEU A 568 29.96 24.40 -9.09
C LEU A 568 29.39 25.73 -8.56
N VAL A 569 29.43 26.78 -9.37
CA VAL A 569 28.66 28.02 -9.11
C VAL A 569 27.44 28.03 -10.02
N LEU A 570 26.23 28.04 -9.45
CA LEU A 570 24.97 27.99 -10.20
C LEU A 570 24.02 29.14 -9.83
N LYS A 571 23.08 29.44 -10.73
CA LYS A 571 21.97 30.37 -10.51
C LYS A 571 20.85 29.64 -9.77
N LEU A 572 20.43 30.12 -8.61
CA LEU A 572 19.29 29.57 -7.89
C LEU A 572 17.97 29.98 -8.57
N VAL A 573 17.03 29.04 -8.72
CA VAL A 573 15.70 29.26 -9.34
C VAL A 573 14.57 28.87 -8.38
N LYS A 574 14.63 27.68 -7.79
CA LYS A 574 13.70 27.24 -6.71
C LYS A 574 14.52 26.91 -5.45
N PRO A 575 14.30 27.59 -4.32
CA PRO A 575 14.80 27.17 -3.01
C PRO A 575 13.88 26.11 -2.39
N GLN A 576 14.35 25.46 -1.33
CA GLN A 576 13.50 24.63 -0.46
C GLN A 576 12.41 25.48 0.20
N ASN A 577 11.26 24.88 0.53
CA ASN A 577 10.18 25.49 1.32
C ASN A 577 9.75 26.88 0.83
N LEU A 578 9.77 27.13 -0.48
CA LEU A 578 9.58 28.44 -1.13
C LEU A 578 8.37 29.23 -0.56
N GLN A 579 8.62 30.32 0.18
CA GLN A 579 7.60 31.14 0.84
C GLN A 579 7.29 32.48 0.13
N PRO A 580 6.09 33.06 0.34
CA PRO A 580 5.74 34.42 -0.09
C PRO A 580 6.39 35.49 0.80
N GLY A 581 7.62 35.89 0.45
CA GLY A 581 8.29 37.07 1.01
C GLY A 581 9.43 36.79 1.99
N GLY A 582 9.80 37.80 2.78
CA GLY A 582 11.07 37.77 3.52
C GLY A 582 12.26 37.62 2.57
N ASP A 583 13.22 36.77 2.91
CA ASP A 583 14.37 36.52 2.03
C ASP A 583 14.02 35.77 0.73
N TYR A 584 12.84 35.13 0.67
CA TYR A 584 12.31 34.45 -0.53
C TYR A 584 11.70 35.39 -1.58
N GLU A 585 11.56 36.70 -1.31
CA GLU A 585 10.80 37.65 -2.16
C GLU A 585 11.24 37.66 -3.65
N GLN A 586 12.51 37.36 -3.94
CA GLN A 586 13.01 37.24 -5.31
C GLN A 586 12.64 35.90 -5.95
N ALA A 587 12.87 34.78 -5.25
CA ALA A 587 12.54 33.44 -5.73
C ALA A 587 11.03 33.23 -5.92
N TRP A 588 10.20 33.84 -5.05
CA TRP A 588 8.74 33.78 -5.14
C TRP A 588 8.20 34.37 -6.45
N LYS A 589 8.89 35.37 -7.01
CA LYS A 589 8.57 35.99 -8.31
C LYS A 589 9.05 35.17 -9.51
N LEU A 590 9.87 34.14 -9.30
CA LEU A 590 10.29 33.24 -10.37
C LEU A 590 9.24 32.17 -10.67
N GLN A 591 8.46 31.74 -9.68
CA GLN A 591 7.39 30.78 -9.92
C GLN A 591 6.22 31.44 -10.68
N LEU A 592 5.86 30.88 -11.83
CA LEU A 592 4.67 31.27 -12.59
C LEU A 592 3.41 30.72 -11.89
N LYS A 593 2.37 31.55 -11.80
CA LYS A 593 1.11 31.27 -11.06
C LYS A 593 -0.14 31.50 -11.91
N ASN A 594 0.05 31.50 -13.23
CA ASN A 594 -0.91 31.86 -14.28
C ASN A 594 -1.10 30.72 -15.30
N ILE A 595 -0.57 29.53 -15.00
CA ILE A 595 -0.68 28.33 -15.81
C ILE A 595 -1.51 27.30 -15.02
N TYR A 596 -2.54 26.74 -15.64
CA TYR A 596 -3.59 25.96 -14.96
C TYR A 596 -3.82 24.59 -15.64
N PRO A 597 -3.75 23.47 -14.90
CA PRO A 597 -3.92 22.13 -15.48
C PRO A 597 -5.39 21.78 -15.71
N THR A 598 -5.72 21.17 -16.86
CA THR A 598 -7.08 20.66 -17.16
C THR A 598 -7.30 19.21 -16.75
N GLY A 599 -6.26 18.53 -16.23
CA GLY A 599 -6.31 17.13 -15.81
C GLY A 599 -6.24 16.09 -16.94
N SER A 600 -5.97 16.49 -18.19
CA SER A 600 -5.82 15.57 -19.34
C SER A 600 -4.55 15.90 -20.15
N ARG A 601 -3.69 14.92 -20.41
CA ARG A 601 -2.49 15.08 -21.25
C ARG A 601 -2.79 14.80 -22.73
N ASN A 602 -1.97 15.33 -23.64
CA ASN A 602 -2.09 15.19 -25.10
C ASN A 602 -3.46 15.63 -25.67
N ILE A 603 -3.92 16.81 -25.25
CA ILE A 603 -5.24 17.38 -25.59
C ILE A 603 -5.32 17.72 -27.08
N LYS A 604 -6.46 17.41 -27.71
CA LYS A 604 -6.77 17.80 -29.10
C LYS A 604 -7.56 19.10 -29.17
N LYS A 605 -7.46 19.81 -30.31
CA LYS A 605 -8.27 21.01 -30.56
C LYS A 605 -9.76 20.64 -30.74
N GLU A 606 -10.02 19.49 -31.34
CA GLU A 606 -11.34 19.00 -31.66
C GLU A 606 -12.07 18.50 -30.40
N GLY A 607 -13.06 19.27 -29.93
CA GLY A 607 -13.83 18.95 -28.72
C GLY A 607 -13.29 19.59 -27.43
N PHE A 608 -12.25 20.42 -27.53
CA PHE A 608 -11.82 21.27 -26.42
C PHE A 608 -12.80 22.45 -26.23
N ASP A 609 -13.17 22.70 -24.98
CA ASP A 609 -13.94 23.86 -24.51
C ASP A 609 -13.26 24.44 -23.26
N PHE A 610 -13.23 25.77 -23.13
CA PHE A 610 -12.68 26.46 -21.97
C PHE A 610 -13.43 27.78 -21.75
N LYS A 611 -13.89 27.97 -20.52
CA LYS A 611 -14.68 29.10 -20.07
C LYS A 611 -14.15 29.61 -18.73
N ILE A 612 -14.00 30.93 -18.64
CA ILE A 612 -13.83 31.62 -17.36
C ILE A 612 -15.21 32.02 -16.86
N LYS A 613 -15.48 31.73 -15.58
CA LYS A 613 -16.76 31.96 -14.89
C LYS A 613 -16.52 32.69 -13.57
N TYR A 614 -17.48 33.52 -13.17
CA TYR A 614 -17.48 34.19 -11.87
C TYR A 614 -18.70 33.79 -11.03
N GLU A 615 -18.46 33.28 -9.83
CA GLU A 615 -19.48 32.79 -8.89
C GLU A 615 -20.19 33.98 -8.19
N ILE A 616 -21.47 34.18 -8.50
CA ILE A 616 -22.31 35.23 -7.89
C ILE A 616 -23.21 34.60 -6.82
N VAL A 617 -23.21 35.15 -5.61
CA VAL A 617 -23.94 34.58 -4.46
C VAL A 617 -25.44 34.45 -4.76
N GLY A 618 -25.93 33.21 -4.81
CA GLY A 618 -27.32 32.88 -5.08
C GLY A 618 -27.71 32.82 -6.57
N GLN A 619 -26.74 32.75 -7.48
CA GLN A 619 -26.94 32.57 -8.92
C GLN A 619 -25.95 31.53 -9.48
N GLU A 620 -26.19 31.04 -10.69
CA GLU A 620 -25.22 30.22 -11.42
C GLU A 620 -23.96 31.04 -11.78
N PRO A 621 -22.75 30.43 -11.83
CA PRO A 621 -21.53 31.14 -12.21
C PRO A 621 -21.60 31.73 -13.63
N ALA A 622 -21.36 33.03 -13.76
CA ALA A 622 -21.57 33.79 -14.98
C ALA A 622 -20.33 33.82 -15.89
N GLU A 623 -20.50 33.59 -17.20
CA GLU A 623 -19.44 33.69 -18.24
C GLU A 623 -19.25 35.14 -18.77
N GLU A 624 -20.13 36.05 -18.38
CA GLU A 624 -20.19 37.45 -18.79
C GLU A 624 -20.62 38.32 -17.60
N LEU A 625 -19.93 39.44 -17.37
CA LEU A 625 -20.18 40.33 -16.23
C LEU A 625 -20.61 41.74 -16.70
N PRO A 626 -21.51 42.43 -15.97
CA PRO A 626 -21.89 43.80 -16.28
C PRO A 626 -20.77 44.79 -15.91
N THR A 627 -20.54 45.78 -16.78
CA THR A 627 -19.54 46.86 -16.58
C THR A 627 -20.18 48.22 -16.84
N GLU A 628 -19.50 49.34 -16.55
CA GLU A 628 -20.07 50.68 -16.77
C GLU A 628 -20.46 50.96 -18.24
N ASN A 629 -19.87 50.22 -19.19
CA ASN A 629 -20.08 50.38 -20.63
C ASN A 629 -21.02 49.32 -21.24
N GLY A 630 -21.51 48.35 -20.46
CA GLY A 630 -22.41 47.30 -20.95
C GLY A 630 -22.24 45.99 -20.20
N SER A 631 -21.88 44.93 -20.92
CA SER A 631 -21.47 43.65 -20.35
C SER A 631 -20.30 43.10 -21.18
N VAL A 632 -19.37 42.44 -20.50
CA VAL A 632 -18.09 41.99 -21.08
C VAL A 632 -17.88 40.51 -20.75
N ARG A 633 -17.54 39.74 -21.78
CA ARG A 633 -17.30 38.30 -21.70
C ARG A 633 -15.95 38.03 -21.08
N LEU A 634 -15.90 37.06 -20.16
CA LEU A 634 -14.66 36.78 -19.41
C LEU A 634 -13.57 36.17 -20.31
N LEU A 635 -13.93 35.41 -21.33
CA LEU A 635 -12.97 34.84 -22.29
C LEU A 635 -12.26 35.92 -23.14
N GLU A 636 -13.02 36.94 -23.58
CA GLU A 636 -12.53 38.11 -24.31
C GLU A 636 -11.67 39.00 -23.38
N ALA A 637 -12.18 39.32 -22.18
CA ALA A 637 -11.51 40.21 -21.23
C ALA A 637 -10.13 39.71 -20.76
N PHE A 638 -9.98 38.40 -20.57
CA PHE A 638 -8.71 37.77 -20.19
C PHE A 638 -7.81 37.42 -21.41
N GLY A 639 -8.20 37.84 -22.62
CA GLY A 639 -7.35 37.76 -23.82
C GLY A 639 -7.30 36.40 -24.52
N PHE A 640 -8.24 35.49 -24.22
CA PHE A 640 -8.35 34.16 -24.82
C PHE A 640 -9.28 34.08 -26.04
N ASP A 641 -10.02 35.14 -26.35
CA ASP A 641 -10.90 35.28 -27.52
C ASP A 641 -10.56 36.62 -28.18
N GLN A 642 -9.67 36.60 -29.18
CA GLN A 642 -9.19 37.77 -29.93
C GLN A 642 -9.41 37.61 -31.45
N LEU A 643 -9.36 36.37 -31.95
CA LEU A 643 -9.58 36.04 -33.36
C LEU A 643 -10.92 35.33 -33.54
N ASN A 644 -11.42 35.37 -34.79
CA ASN A 644 -12.47 34.45 -35.22
C ASN A 644 -11.90 33.16 -35.84
N ALA A 645 -12.77 32.20 -36.10
CA ALA A 645 -12.47 30.94 -36.80
C ALA A 645 -11.81 31.09 -38.21
N SER A 646 -11.69 32.31 -38.75
CA SER A 646 -10.94 32.62 -39.98
C SER A 646 -9.59 33.31 -39.74
N GLY A 647 -9.13 33.39 -38.48
CA GLY A 647 -7.85 34.00 -38.10
C GLY A 647 -7.81 35.52 -38.21
N SER A 648 -8.96 36.19 -38.24
CA SER A 648 -9.06 37.67 -38.29
C SER A 648 -9.39 38.22 -36.90
N SER A 649 -8.83 39.39 -36.54
CA SER A 649 -8.99 40.04 -35.23
C SER A 649 -10.41 40.55 -34.97
N SER A 650 -11.29 39.66 -34.52
CA SER A 650 -12.68 39.91 -34.14
C SER A 650 -13.14 38.73 -33.28
N PRO A 651 -13.35 38.90 -31.96
CA PRO A 651 -13.78 37.83 -31.06
C PRO A 651 -15.04 37.10 -31.55
N ASP A 652 -15.10 35.77 -31.37
CA ASP A 652 -16.27 34.94 -31.77
C ASP A 652 -16.86 34.03 -30.66
N ASN A 653 -16.43 34.22 -29.41
CA ASN A 653 -16.84 33.48 -28.21
C ASN A 653 -16.30 32.03 -28.17
N VAL A 654 -15.16 31.78 -28.80
CA VAL A 654 -14.46 30.49 -28.78
C VAL A 654 -13.01 30.72 -28.33
N PHE A 655 -12.42 29.74 -27.64
CA PHE A 655 -11.03 29.81 -27.20
C PHE A 655 -10.05 29.80 -28.37
N ASP A 656 -9.17 30.81 -28.43
CA ASP A 656 -8.05 30.88 -29.38
C ASP A 656 -7.01 29.80 -29.08
N TRP A 657 -7.24 28.60 -29.61
CA TRP A 657 -6.28 27.49 -29.57
C TRP A 657 -4.98 27.87 -30.30
N ARG A 658 -3.97 28.28 -29.54
CA ARG A 658 -2.62 28.65 -29.98
C ARG A 658 -1.62 27.80 -29.18
N PRO A 659 -1.12 26.67 -29.71
CA PRO A 659 -0.17 25.81 -29.02
C PRO A 659 1.05 26.58 -28.52
N ASN A 660 1.47 26.30 -27.28
CA ASN A 660 2.56 26.95 -26.55
C ASN A 660 2.36 28.46 -26.26
N LEU A 661 1.21 29.04 -26.62
CA LEU A 661 0.86 30.44 -26.35
C LEU A 661 -0.35 30.58 -25.43
N THR A 662 -1.43 29.83 -25.67
CA THR A 662 -2.61 29.75 -24.78
C THR A 662 -2.78 28.39 -24.14
N ILE A 663 -2.15 27.33 -24.68
CA ILE A 663 -2.23 25.97 -24.15
C ILE A 663 -0.99 25.13 -24.46
N TYR A 664 -0.50 24.38 -23.47
CA TYR A 664 0.43 23.27 -23.61
C TYR A 664 -0.36 21.97 -23.78
N ALA A 665 -0.50 21.51 -25.03
CA ALA A 665 -1.27 20.31 -25.34
C ALA A 665 -0.64 19.02 -24.77
N GLU A 666 0.70 18.95 -24.64
CA GLU A 666 1.41 17.78 -24.10
C GLU A 666 1.09 17.56 -22.61
N THR A 667 1.33 18.58 -21.76
CA THR A 667 1.14 18.50 -20.30
C THR A 667 -0.31 18.68 -19.88
N GLY A 668 -1.14 19.35 -20.69
CA GLY A 668 -2.55 19.59 -20.41
C GLY A 668 -2.81 20.87 -19.63
N GLU A 669 -2.11 21.96 -19.96
CA GLU A 669 -2.06 23.18 -19.15
C GLU A 669 -2.41 24.43 -19.96
N ILE A 670 -3.30 25.27 -19.44
CA ILE A 670 -3.77 26.52 -20.06
C ILE A 670 -2.94 27.68 -19.54
N ILE A 671 -2.50 28.55 -20.44
CA ILE A 671 -1.55 29.64 -20.18
C ILE A 671 -2.28 30.97 -20.27
N PHE A 672 -2.44 31.69 -19.16
CA PHE A 672 -3.00 33.04 -19.19
C PHE A 672 -1.99 34.03 -19.80
N PRO A 673 -2.42 34.98 -20.67
CA PRO A 673 -1.49 35.91 -21.31
C PRO A 673 -0.79 36.94 -20.40
N THR A 674 -1.15 37.00 -19.11
CA THR A 674 -0.61 37.91 -18.09
C THR A 674 -0.11 37.16 -16.85
N LEU A 675 0.69 37.80 -16.00
CA LEU A 675 1.41 37.15 -14.89
C LEU A 675 0.56 36.96 -13.62
N GLU A 676 -0.29 37.93 -13.28
CA GLU A 676 -1.24 37.85 -12.16
C GLU A 676 -2.68 38.08 -12.67
N PRO A 677 -3.24 37.20 -13.51
CA PRO A 677 -4.50 37.43 -14.24
C PRO A 677 -5.71 37.68 -13.34
N PHE A 678 -5.78 37.03 -12.18
CA PHE A 678 -6.84 37.28 -11.18
C PHE A 678 -6.42 38.30 -10.11
N GLY A 679 -5.21 38.86 -10.20
CA GLY A 679 -4.60 39.79 -9.24
C GLY A 679 -4.34 41.14 -9.89
N ARG A 680 -3.07 41.57 -9.91
CA ARG A 680 -2.66 42.90 -10.44
C ARG A 680 -2.84 43.09 -11.94
N ASP A 681 -3.01 42.02 -12.72
CA ASP A 681 -3.23 42.08 -14.17
C ASP A 681 -4.68 41.72 -14.57
N ILE A 682 -5.62 41.82 -13.62
CA ILE A 682 -7.05 41.68 -13.86
C ILE A 682 -7.56 42.76 -14.85
N PRO A 683 -8.53 42.45 -15.74
CA PRO A 683 -9.09 43.46 -16.63
C PRO A 683 -9.69 44.64 -15.86
N ALA A 684 -9.44 45.87 -16.33
CA ALA A 684 -9.68 47.09 -15.54
C ALA A 684 -11.15 47.31 -15.10
N ASP A 685 -12.12 46.79 -15.86
CA ASP A 685 -13.55 46.81 -15.50
C ASP A 685 -13.87 45.95 -14.26
N PHE A 686 -12.95 45.08 -13.82
CA PHE A 686 -13.12 44.09 -12.75
C PHE A 686 -12.15 44.26 -11.56
N ASP A 687 -11.45 45.39 -11.43
CA ASP A 687 -10.46 45.65 -10.37
C ASP A 687 -10.99 45.40 -8.94
N SER A 688 -12.29 45.60 -8.70
CA SER A 688 -12.96 45.33 -7.41
C SER A 688 -13.18 43.83 -7.10
N LEU A 689 -12.89 42.94 -8.04
CA LEU A 689 -13.07 41.48 -7.95
C LEU A 689 -11.73 40.73 -7.86
N ASN A 690 -10.64 41.43 -7.53
CA ASN A 690 -9.30 40.85 -7.49
C ASN A 690 -9.15 39.78 -6.38
N TYR A 691 -8.28 38.81 -6.65
CA TYR A 691 -7.94 37.67 -5.79
C TYR A 691 -6.43 37.63 -5.55
N GLN A 692 -5.90 38.74 -5.02
CA GLN A 692 -4.46 38.96 -4.89
C GLN A 692 -3.74 37.91 -4.01
N SER A 693 -4.44 37.30 -3.06
CA SER A 693 -3.91 36.25 -2.18
C SER A 693 -3.43 35.01 -2.91
N VAL A 694 -3.88 34.73 -4.14
CA VAL A 694 -3.31 33.67 -5.03
C VAL A 694 -1.82 33.90 -5.32
N TYR A 695 -1.40 35.15 -5.42
CA TYR A 695 -0.07 35.57 -5.86
C TYR A 695 0.81 36.04 -4.70
N ASP A 696 0.21 36.67 -3.69
CA ASP A 696 0.92 37.19 -2.51
C ASP A 696 0.91 36.22 -1.31
N THR A 697 0.27 35.04 -1.39
CA THR A 697 0.30 33.99 -0.33
C THR A 697 0.47 32.57 -0.92
N THR A 698 0.69 31.54 -0.08
CA THR A 698 0.77 30.15 -0.59
C THR A 698 -0.60 29.64 -1.06
N LYS A 699 -0.59 28.61 -1.92
CA LYS A 699 -1.80 27.97 -2.45
C LYS A 699 -2.76 27.51 -1.33
N THR A 700 -2.21 27.02 -0.22
CA THR A 700 -2.97 26.61 0.97
C THR A 700 -3.72 27.78 1.62
N PHE A 701 -3.06 28.93 1.78
CA PHE A 701 -3.68 30.15 2.33
C PHE A 701 -4.70 30.77 1.36
N ALA A 702 -4.37 30.86 0.07
CA ALA A 702 -5.30 31.36 -0.95
C ALA A 702 -6.60 30.53 -0.96
N ARG A 703 -6.51 29.20 -0.86
CA ARG A 703 -7.68 28.30 -0.74
C ARG A 703 -8.51 28.55 0.53
N GLN A 704 -7.92 29.02 1.63
CA GLN A 704 -8.65 29.37 2.87
C GLN A 704 -9.34 30.74 2.78
N ASP A 705 -8.84 31.66 1.94
CA ASP A 705 -9.40 32.99 1.71
C ASP A 705 -10.68 32.94 0.84
N LYS A 706 -11.80 32.53 1.47
CA LYS A 706 -13.07 32.25 0.78
C LYS A 706 -13.87 33.47 0.31
N ALA A 707 -13.43 34.70 0.59
CA ALA A 707 -14.10 35.91 0.11
C ALA A 707 -13.86 36.16 -1.40
N PRO A 708 -12.60 36.25 -1.88
CA PRO A 708 -12.28 36.36 -3.31
C PRO A 708 -12.27 35.03 -4.08
N ASP A 709 -12.43 33.86 -3.42
CA ASP A 709 -12.62 32.55 -4.07
C ASP A 709 -13.93 32.45 -4.85
N LYS A 710 -13.98 33.13 -6.00
CA LYS A 710 -15.16 33.25 -6.88
C LYS A 710 -14.83 33.03 -8.36
N TRP A 711 -13.55 33.02 -8.72
CA TRP A 711 -13.06 32.75 -10.07
C TRP A 711 -12.95 31.25 -10.33
N LEU A 712 -13.68 30.78 -11.35
CA LEU A 712 -13.75 29.39 -11.78
C LEU A 712 -13.36 29.28 -13.27
N MET A 713 -12.53 28.31 -13.59
CA MET A 713 -12.18 27.90 -14.94
C MET A 713 -12.79 26.54 -15.19
N ASN A 714 -13.76 26.49 -16.10
CA ASN A 714 -14.56 25.30 -16.40
C ASN A 714 -14.40 24.96 -17.88
N GLY A 715 -14.31 23.67 -18.23
CA GLY A 715 -14.15 23.28 -19.62
C GLY A 715 -14.28 21.79 -19.88
N LYS A 716 -14.02 21.42 -21.13
CA LYS A 716 -13.98 20.04 -21.60
C LYS A 716 -12.69 19.80 -22.37
N SER A 717 -12.08 18.64 -22.17
CA SER A 717 -10.87 18.24 -22.90
C SER A 717 -11.02 16.82 -23.45
N THR A 718 -10.54 16.61 -24.66
CA THR A 718 -10.57 15.33 -25.37
C THR A 718 -9.13 14.87 -25.62
N GLY A 719 -8.84 13.63 -25.23
CA GLY A 719 -7.60 12.94 -25.57
C GLY A 719 -7.71 12.23 -26.92
N ASP A 720 -7.13 11.04 -27.02
CA ASP A 720 -7.27 10.21 -28.21
C ASP A 720 -8.68 9.63 -28.40
N VAL A 721 -9.03 9.37 -29.65
CA VAL A 721 -10.33 8.80 -30.05
C VAL A 721 -10.26 7.30 -29.83
N THR A 722 -11.10 6.77 -28.95
CA THR A 722 -11.14 5.35 -28.62
C THR A 722 -12.52 4.77 -28.95
N SER A 723 -12.56 3.74 -29.80
CA SER A 723 -13.74 2.88 -29.96
C SER A 723 -14.00 1.97 -28.74
N VAL A 724 -13.33 2.29 -27.64
CA VAL A 724 -13.14 1.51 -26.42
C VAL A 724 -13.51 2.41 -25.25
N TYR A 725 -14.44 1.93 -24.43
CA TYR A 725 -14.91 2.59 -23.22
C TYR A 725 -14.73 1.65 -22.02
N GLN A 726 -14.12 2.18 -20.97
CA GLN A 726 -13.87 1.43 -19.75
C GLN A 726 -15.07 1.55 -18.81
N LEU A 727 -15.81 0.46 -18.62
CA LEU A 727 -16.95 0.38 -17.71
C LEU A 727 -16.54 0.12 -16.25
N GLY A 728 -15.29 -0.32 -16.04
CA GLY A 728 -14.74 -0.68 -14.73
C GLY A 728 -14.67 -2.20 -14.53
N PHE A 729 -13.75 -2.65 -13.68
CA PHE A 729 -13.37 -4.06 -13.57
C PHE A 729 -14.53 -5.00 -13.22
N ASN A 730 -14.50 -6.19 -13.82
CA ASN A 730 -15.41 -7.33 -13.59
C ASN A 730 -16.91 -6.96 -13.64
N VAL A 731 -17.33 -6.53 -14.83
CA VAL A 731 -18.74 -6.27 -15.17
C VAL A 731 -19.48 -7.59 -15.23
N VAL A 732 -20.68 -7.65 -14.65
CA VAL A 732 -21.51 -8.85 -14.63
C VAL A 732 -21.93 -9.23 -16.05
N GLU A 733 -21.70 -10.48 -16.45
CA GLU A 733 -22.04 -10.96 -17.79
C GLU A 733 -23.51 -10.69 -18.16
N ASN A 734 -23.75 -10.26 -19.40
CA ASN A 734 -25.07 -9.93 -19.95
C ASN A 734 -25.80 -8.74 -19.30
N SER A 735 -25.22 -8.09 -18.29
CA SER A 735 -25.83 -6.89 -17.66
C SER A 735 -25.75 -5.64 -18.53
N VAL A 736 -24.76 -5.57 -19.44
CA VAL A 736 -24.48 -4.40 -20.29
C VAL A 736 -25.57 -4.20 -21.34
N LYS A 737 -26.13 -2.99 -21.37
CA LYS A 737 -27.07 -2.51 -22.39
C LYS A 737 -26.61 -1.15 -22.89
N VAL A 738 -26.38 -1.05 -24.20
CA VAL A 738 -25.91 0.15 -24.88
C VAL A 738 -27.06 0.75 -25.68
N ILE A 739 -27.37 2.02 -25.43
CA ILE A 739 -28.44 2.77 -26.08
C ILE A 739 -27.82 3.95 -26.85
N LEU A 740 -28.06 3.99 -28.16
CA LEU A 740 -27.62 5.04 -29.07
C LEU A 740 -28.82 5.92 -29.46
N ASN A 741 -28.83 7.20 -29.08
CA ASN A 741 -29.90 8.16 -29.39
C ASN A 741 -31.32 7.61 -29.08
N GLY A 742 -31.46 6.90 -27.95
CA GLY A 742 -32.72 6.25 -27.53
C GLY A 742 -33.02 4.88 -28.16
N ARG A 743 -32.17 4.34 -29.04
CA ARG A 743 -32.28 2.98 -29.60
C ARG A 743 -31.25 2.04 -28.96
N GLU A 744 -31.71 0.91 -28.42
CA GLU A 744 -30.83 -0.17 -27.95
C GLU A 744 -30.04 -0.82 -29.12
N LEU A 745 -28.76 -1.05 -28.91
CA LEU A 745 -27.82 -1.67 -29.85
C LEU A 745 -27.73 -3.19 -29.62
N ALA A 746 -27.39 -3.96 -30.65
CA ALA A 746 -27.28 -5.42 -30.58
C ALA A 746 -25.89 -5.88 -30.14
N ALA A 747 -25.80 -6.52 -28.97
CA ALA A 747 -24.58 -7.16 -28.49
C ALA A 747 -24.01 -8.17 -29.50
N GLY A 748 -22.68 -8.26 -29.60
CA GLY A 748 -21.95 -9.06 -30.57
C GLY A 748 -21.90 -8.48 -31.99
N THR A 749 -22.83 -7.61 -32.37
CA THR A 749 -22.93 -7.02 -33.71
C THR A 749 -22.55 -5.54 -33.71
N ASP A 750 -23.32 -4.70 -32.99
CA ASP A 750 -23.08 -3.26 -32.86
C ASP A 750 -21.98 -2.92 -31.84
N TYR A 751 -21.75 -3.82 -30.87
CA TYR A 751 -20.69 -3.71 -29.86
C TYR A 751 -20.27 -5.09 -29.31
N THR A 752 -19.11 -5.15 -28.67
CA THR A 752 -18.59 -6.32 -27.94
C THR A 752 -18.02 -5.89 -26.59
N VAL A 753 -18.23 -6.70 -25.54
CA VAL A 753 -17.76 -6.43 -24.18
C VAL A 753 -16.76 -7.51 -23.77
N ASP A 754 -15.60 -7.13 -23.23
CA ASP A 754 -14.83 -8.00 -22.34
C ASP A 754 -15.26 -7.73 -20.91
N TYR A 755 -15.90 -8.71 -20.28
CA TYR A 755 -16.49 -8.57 -18.95
C TYR A 755 -15.43 -8.57 -17.83
N ASN A 756 -14.27 -9.22 -18.04
CA ASN A 756 -13.24 -9.38 -17.02
C ASN A 756 -12.56 -8.03 -16.74
N ILE A 757 -12.02 -7.41 -17.80
CA ILE A 757 -11.39 -6.08 -17.73
C ILE A 757 -12.41 -4.94 -17.82
N GLY A 758 -13.69 -5.22 -18.13
CA GLY A 758 -14.75 -4.22 -18.20
C GLY A 758 -14.72 -3.34 -19.44
N GLN A 759 -14.18 -3.85 -20.55
CA GLN A 759 -13.90 -3.08 -21.76
C GLN A 759 -15.04 -3.21 -22.78
N LEU A 760 -15.81 -2.14 -22.99
CA LEU A 760 -16.81 -2.04 -24.05
C LEU A 760 -16.15 -1.54 -25.35
N THR A 761 -16.15 -2.36 -26.40
CA THR A 761 -15.72 -1.96 -27.75
C THR A 761 -16.93 -1.75 -28.65
N ILE A 762 -17.14 -0.53 -29.13
CA ILE A 762 -18.20 -0.19 -30.10
C ILE A 762 -17.73 -0.54 -31.52
N ARG A 763 -18.60 -1.21 -32.28
CA ARG A 763 -18.38 -1.60 -33.68
C ARG A 763 -19.25 -0.83 -34.68
N ASN A 764 -20.36 -0.25 -34.21
CA ASN A 764 -21.24 0.55 -35.05
C ASN A 764 -20.66 1.95 -35.27
N GLU A 765 -20.24 2.26 -36.50
CA GLU A 765 -19.65 3.55 -36.88
C GLU A 765 -20.54 4.76 -36.54
N ALA A 766 -21.88 4.61 -36.56
CA ALA A 766 -22.81 5.69 -36.23
C ALA A 766 -22.81 6.08 -34.73
N ALA A 767 -22.24 5.23 -33.86
CA ALA A 767 -22.00 5.55 -32.44
C ALA A 767 -20.60 6.16 -32.19
N LEU A 768 -19.74 6.24 -33.21
CA LEU A 768 -18.42 6.88 -33.16
C LEU A 768 -18.43 8.27 -33.79
N VAL A 769 -19.57 8.75 -34.30
CA VAL A 769 -19.74 10.10 -34.84
C VAL A 769 -19.82 11.12 -33.69
N PRO A 770 -19.06 12.23 -33.72
CA PRO A 770 -19.16 13.29 -32.72
C PRO A 770 -20.60 13.80 -32.53
N GLY A 771 -21.04 13.89 -31.28
CA GLY A 771 -22.41 14.31 -30.91
C GLY A 771 -23.46 13.19 -30.91
N ALA A 772 -23.06 11.92 -31.09
CA ALA A 772 -23.94 10.77 -30.86
C ALA A 772 -24.09 10.47 -29.35
N ASP A 773 -25.32 10.49 -28.83
CA ASP A 773 -25.64 10.15 -27.44
C ASP A 773 -25.59 8.63 -27.22
N LEU A 774 -24.61 8.17 -26.44
CA LEU A 774 -24.34 6.76 -26.17
C LEU A 774 -24.44 6.47 -24.66
N ARG A 775 -25.61 6.02 -24.21
CA ARG A 775 -25.90 5.68 -22.81
C ARG A 775 -25.67 4.19 -22.57
N VAL A 776 -24.69 3.85 -21.73
CA VAL A 776 -24.37 2.48 -21.34
C VAL A 776 -24.84 2.24 -19.91
N THR A 777 -25.72 1.26 -19.72
CA THR A 777 -26.12 0.77 -18.39
C THR A 777 -25.58 -0.63 -18.18
N PHE A 778 -25.10 -0.94 -16.98
CA PHE A 778 -24.50 -2.24 -16.66
C PHE A 778 -24.58 -2.53 -15.15
N GLU A 779 -24.34 -3.77 -14.76
CA GLU A 779 -24.15 -4.16 -13.37
C GLU A 779 -22.67 -4.53 -13.17
N GLN A 780 -21.99 -3.88 -12.23
CA GLN A 780 -20.63 -4.21 -11.82
C GLN A 780 -20.69 -5.07 -10.55
N ASN A 781 -19.80 -6.05 -10.39
CA ASN A 781 -19.65 -6.69 -9.09
C ASN A 781 -19.12 -5.69 -8.05
N ASP A 782 -19.58 -5.80 -6.81
CA ASP A 782 -19.14 -4.96 -5.71
C ASP A 782 -17.79 -5.48 -5.18
N LEU A 783 -16.69 -4.76 -5.49
CA LEU A 783 -15.32 -5.17 -5.16
C LEU A 783 -15.08 -5.26 -3.64
N PHE A 784 -15.78 -4.44 -2.84
CA PHE A 784 -15.57 -4.33 -1.39
C PHE A 784 -16.90 -4.23 -0.65
N GLN A 785 -17.46 -5.37 -0.26
CA GLN A 785 -18.78 -5.45 0.41
C GLN A 785 -18.72 -5.00 1.89
N LEU A 786 -18.46 -3.71 2.10
CA LEU A 786 -18.55 -3.01 3.39
C LEU A 786 -20.00 -2.88 3.91
N ALA A 787 -20.99 -3.15 3.06
CA ALA A 787 -22.41 -3.10 3.39
C ALA A 787 -23.15 -4.32 2.82
N SER A 788 -23.89 -5.04 3.67
CA SER A 788 -24.69 -6.19 3.22
C SER A 788 -26.00 -5.70 2.59
N LYS A 789 -26.15 -5.94 1.29
CA LYS A 789 -27.32 -5.55 0.47
C LYS A 789 -28.27 -6.75 0.35
N THR A 790 -29.38 -6.81 1.09
CA THR A 790 -30.37 -7.90 1.03
C THR A 790 -31.47 -7.56 0.02
N LEU A 791 -31.70 -8.43 -0.96
CA LEU A 791 -32.79 -8.35 -1.93
C LEU A 791 -33.77 -9.52 -1.72
N LEU A 792 -35.00 -9.17 -1.33
CA LEU A 792 -36.16 -10.07 -1.30
C LEU A 792 -37.12 -9.69 -2.44
N GLY A 793 -37.78 -10.65 -3.08
CA GLY A 793 -38.74 -10.33 -4.14
C GLY A 793 -39.68 -11.46 -4.53
N ALA A 794 -40.79 -11.09 -5.15
CA ALA A 794 -41.77 -12.00 -5.74
C ALA A 794 -42.37 -11.39 -7.02
N ARG A 795 -42.40 -12.18 -8.09
CA ARG A 795 -43.00 -11.84 -9.39
C ARG A 795 -44.02 -12.92 -9.77
N GLY A 796 -45.30 -12.57 -9.70
CA GLY A 796 -46.40 -13.36 -10.24
C GLY A 796 -46.66 -12.98 -11.69
N LEU A 797 -46.96 -13.95 -12.55
CA LEU A 797 -47.30 -13.74 -13.95
C LEU A 797 -48.49 -14.62 -14.33
N TYR A 798 -49.52 -14.01 -14.90
CA TYR A 798 -50.76 -14.69 -15.30
C TYR A 798 -50.87 -14.71 -16.83
N GLU A 799 -50.85 -15.91 -17.41
CA GLU A 799 -50.95 -16.20 -18.84
C GLU A 799 -52.44 -16.29 -19.24
N PHE A 800 -53.00 -15.26 -19.87
CA PHE A 800 -54.35 -15.30 -20.44
C PHE A 800 -54.38 -16.07 -21.77
N SER A 801 -53.27 -16.01 -22.51
CA SER A 801 -52.94 -16.86 -23.65
C SER A 801 -51.44 -16.76 -23.95
N ASP A 802 -50.93 -17.60 -24.85
CA ASP A 802 -49.55 -17.57 -25.39
C ASP A 802 -49.11 -16.17 -25.87
N LYS A 803 -50.09 -15.30 -26.18
CA LYS A 803 -49.88 -13.96 -26.71
C LYS A 803 -50.26 -12.82 -25.74
N THR A 804 -50.81 -13.11 -24.56
CA THR A 804 -51.28 -12.10 -23.58
C THR A 804 -50.99 -12.51 -22.15
N HIS A 805 -50.20 -11.71 -21.43
CA HIS A 805 -49.88 -11.92 -20.01
C HIS A 805 -49.93 -10.63 -19.18
N LEU A 806 -50.13 -10.82 -17.88
CA LEU A 806 -50.13 -9.78 -16.85
C LEU A 806 -49.17 -10.18 -15.71
N GLY A 807 -48.09 -9.43 -15.56
CA GLY A 807 -47.14 -9.51 -14.45
C GLY A 807 -47.54 -8.62 -13.28
N PHE A 808 -47.19 -9.07 -12.09
CA PHE A 808 -47.20 -8.34 -10.82
C PHE A 808 -45.87 -8.60 -10.13
N THR A 809 -45.20 -7.57 -9.63
CA THR A 809 -43.90 -7.70 -8.97
C THR A 809 -43.89 -6.91 -7.67
N VAL A 810 -43.27 -7.47 -6.63
CA VAL A 810 -42.85 -6.75 -5.42
C VAL A 810 -41.40 -7.11 -5.12
N MET A 811 -40.58 -6.12 -4.79
CA MET A 811 -39.19 -6.32 -4.34
C MET A 811 -38.87 -5.38 -3.18
N ASN A 812 -38.07 -5.84 -2.23
CA ASN A 812 -37.49 -5.04 -1.16
C ASN A 812 -35.97 -5.20 -1.20
N LEU A 813 -35.26 -4.07 -1.33
CA LEU A 813 -33.81 -3.97 -1.21
C LEU A 813 -33.49 -3.23 0.09
N ASN A 814 -32.80 -3.90 1.01
CA ASN A 814 -32.45 -3.40 2.34
C ASN A 814 -30.93 -3.47 2.55
N GLN A 815 -30.29 -2.35 2.86
CA GLN A 815 -28.85 -2.22 3.05
C GLN A 815 -28.51 -2.02 4.53
N GLN A 816 -27.37 -2.56 4.98
CA GLN A 816 -26.87 -2.36 6.35
C GLN A 816 -25.39 -1.96 6.33
N THR A 817 -25.01 -0.97 7.13
CA THR A 817 -23.64 -0.50 7.32
C THR A 817 -22.93 -1.25 8.46
N LEU A 818 -21.60 -1.41 8.35
CA LEU A 818 -20.74 -1.90 9.44
C LEU A 818 -20.71 -0.95 10.66
N SER A 819 -20.86 0.36 10.44
CA SER A 819 -20.84 1.39 11.47
C SER A 819 -22.25 1.91 11.82
N ASP A 820 -22.42 2.38 13.05
CA ASP A 820 -23.57 3.18 13.50
C ASP A 820 -23.39 4.69 13.23
N LYS A 821 -22.15 5.17 13.12
CA LYS A 821 -21.84 6.48 12.54
C LYS A 821 -21.82 6.33 11.02
N VAL A 822 -22.70 7.06 10.33
CA VAL A 822 -22.85 6.99 8.87
C VAL A 822 -22.75 8.39 8.29
N ARG A 823 -21.87 8.58 7.30
CA ARG A 823 -21.64 9.87 6.64
C ARG A 823 -22.67 10.11 5.53
N ILE A 824 -22.83 11.37 5.12
CA ILE A 824 -23.66 11.71 3.97
C ILE A 824 -23.07 11.07 2.70
N GLY A 825 -23.90 10.33 1.97
CA GLY A 825 -23.50 9.50 0.82
C GLY A 825 -23.37 8.01 1.15
N GLU A 826 -23.32 7.63 2.42
CA GLU A 826 -23.16 6.24 2.89
C GLU A 826 -24.46 5.64 3.49
N GLU A 827 -25.60 6.34 3.36
CA GLU A 827 -26.83 6.00 4.08
C GLU A 827 -27.41 4.60 3.75
N PRO A 828 -27.66 3.74 4.75
CA PRO A 828 -28.28 2.42 4.54
C PRO A 828 -29.77 2.56 4.23
N LEU A 829 -30.11 2.50 2.94
CA LEU A 829 -31.48 2.56 2.43
C LEU A 829 -32.28 1.26 2.59
N SER A 830 -33.62 1.38 2.58
CA SER A 830 -34.57 0.27 2.47
C SER A 830 -35.70 0.65 1.50
N ASN A 831 -35.57 0.20 0.25
CA ASN A 831 -36.50 0.55 -0.83
C ASN A 831 -37.43 -0.62 -1.15
N THR A 832 -38.74 -0.38 -1.14
CA THR A 832 -39.74 -1.38 -1.55
C THR A 832 -40.45 -0.93 -2.82
N ILE A 833 -40.30 -1.70 -3.91
CA ILE A 833 -40.91 -1.45 -5.22
C ILE A 833 -42.06 -2.42 -5.44
N TYR A 834 -43.20 -1.90 -5.87
CA TYR A 834 -44.35 -2.64 -6.37
C TYR A 834 -44.56 -2.29 -7.84
N GLY A 835 -45.03 -3.22 -8.66
CA GLY A 835 -45.41 -2.88 -10.03
C GLY A 835 -46.21 -3.96 -10.76
N THR A 836 -46.69 -3.59 -11.94
CA THR A 836 -47.49 -4.42 -12.81
C THR A 836 -47.13 -4.14 -14.27
N ASP A 837 -47.08 -5.20 -15.07
CA ASP A 837 -46.72 -5.15 -16.48
C ASP A 837 -47.74 -5.96 -17.30
N PHE A 838 -48.25 -5.38 -18.37
CA PHE A 838 -49.20 -6.03 -19.27
C PHE A 838 -48.64 -6.02 -20.68
N LYS A 839 -48.64 -7.18 -21.34
CA LYS A 839 -48.17 -7.34 -22.71
C LYS A 839 -49.14 -8.22 -23.51
N THR A 840 -49.53 -7.74 -24.69
CA THR A 840 -50.35 -8.48 -25.64
C THR A 840 -49.80 -8.34 -27.06
N SER A 841 -49.93 -9.38 -27.87
CA SER A 841 -49.48 -9.39 -29.26
C SER A 841 -50.57 -9.93 -30.20
N ALA A 842 -50.72 -9.29 -31.36
CA ALA A 842 -51.72 -9.60 -32.36
C ALA A 842 -51.10 -9.53 -33.77
N GLU A 843 -51.14 -10.66 -34.47
CA GLU A 843 -50.85 -10.68 -35.90
C GLU A 843 -51.95 -9.91 -36.65
N LEU A 844 -51.56 -9.08 -37.60
CA LEU A 844 -52.46 -8.27 -38.42
C LEU A 844 -52.39 -8.69 -39.91
N PRO A 845 -52.85 -9.90 -40.32
CA PRO A 845 -52.80 -10.33 -41.72
C PRO A 845 -53.54 -9.42 -42.71
N PHE A 846 -54.45 -8.56 -42.24
CA PHE A 846 -55.08 -7.53 -43.08
C PHE A 846 -54.08 -6.42 -43.45
N LEU A 847 -53.21 -6.03 -42.51
CA LEU A 847 -52.19 -5.01 -42.73
C LEU A 847 -51.10 -5.54 -43.66
N THR A 848 -50.69 -6.80 -43.48
CA THR A 848 -49.77 -7.48 -44.41
C THR A 848 -50.31 -7.49 -45.85
N LYS A 849 -51.58 -7.83 -46.03
CA LYS A 849 -52.23 -7.83 -47.36
C LYS A 849 -52.43 -6.43 -47.94
N ALA A 850 -52.62 -5.41 -47.10
CA ALA A 850 -52.66 -4.02 -47.55
C ALA A 850 -51.27 -3.51 -47.95
N LEU A 851 -50.22 -3.94 -47.27
CA LEU A 851 -48.83 -3.61 -47.60
C LEU A 851 -48.34 -4.34 -48.86
N ASP A 852 -48.63 -5.64 -49.04
CA ASP A 852 -48.26 -6.42 -50.26
C ASP A 852 -48.82 -5.81 -51.56
N PHE A 853 -49.95 -5.09 -51.48
CA PHE A 853 -50.52 -4.34 -52.61
C PHE A 853 -49.71 -3.07 -52.98
N LEU A 854 -48.94 -2.52 -52.05
CA LEU A 854 -48.15 -1.29 -52.22
C LEU A 854 -46.65 -1.57 -52.42
N ILE A 855 -46.13 -2.56 -51.69
CA ILE A 855 -44.75 -3.03 -51.66
C ILE A 855 -44.79 -4.55 -51.46
N SER A 856 -44.46 -5.36 -52.48
CA SER A 856 -44.72 -6.79 -52.39
C SER A 856 -43.88 -7.45 -51.29
N THR A 857 -44.57 -7.96 -50.27
CA THR A 857 -44.00 -8.57 -49.07
C THR A 857 -44.96 -9.61 -48.51
N ARG A 858 -44.38 -10.70 -47.98
CA ARG A 858 -45.13 -11.82 -47.39
C ARG A 858 -44.86 -12.01 -45.90
N GLU A 859 -44.07 -11.11 -45.32
CA GLU A 859 -43.69 -11.15 -43.92
C GLU A 859 -44.85 -10.70 -43.02
N MET A 860 -45.15 -11.47 -41.98
CA MET A 860 -46.36 -11.28 -41.19
C MET A 860 -46.26 -10.02 -40.33
N SER A 861 -47.18 -9.08 -40.53
CA SER A 861 -47.27 -7.86 -39.73
C SER A 861 -47.74 -8.21 -38.32
N ASN A 862 -46.94 -7.88 -37.30
CA ASN A 862 -47.28 -8.09 -35.89
C ASN A 862 -47.49 -6.73 -35.20
N PHE A 863 -48.49 -6.65 -34.32
CA PHE A 863 -48.71 -5.53 -33.41
C PHE A 863 -48.52 -6.02 -31.98
N THR A 864 -47.58 -5.43 -31.26
CA THR A 864 -47.36 -5.68 -29.83
C THR A 864 -47.71 -4.42 -29.05
N PHE A 865 -48.55 -4.57 -28.03
CA PHE A 865 -48.83 -3.54 -27.04
C PHE A 865 -48.27 -3.98 -25.69
N SER A 866 -47.49 -3.12 -25.06
CA SER A 866 -46.94 -3.32 -23.72
C SER A 866 -47.10 -2.06 -22.90
N GLY A 867 -47.51 -2.19 -21.64
CA GLY A 867 -47.57 -1.12 -20.66
C GLY A 867 -47.07 -1.60 -19.31
N GLU A 868 -46.32 -0.75 -18.61
CA GLU A 868 -45.79 -1.01 -17.29
C GLU A 868 -46.19 0.11 -16.33
N TYR A 869 -46.32 -0.22 -15.04
CA TYR A 869 -46.49 0.73 -13.96
C TYR A 869 -45.71 0.25 -12.73
N ALA A 870 -44.93 1.14 -12.13
CA ALA A 870 -44.19 0.87 -10.90
C ALA A 870 -44.43 1.99 -9.88
N TYR A 871 -44.40 1.62 -8.60
CA TYR A 871 -44.50 2.50 -7.44
C TYR A 871 -43.46 2.09 -6.40
N MET A 872 -42.64 3.05 -5.95
CA MET A 872 -41.61 2.83 -4.94
C MET A 872 -42.00 3.51 -3.63
N SER A 873 -41.83 2.78 -2.53
CA SER A 873 -41.86 3.27 -1.16
C SER A 873 -40.44 3.18 -0.57
N PRO A 874 -39.68 4.28 -0.55
CA PRO A 874 -38.33 4.32 -0.01
C PRO A 874 -38.31 4.72 1.48
N ASP A 875 -37.48 4.06 2.28
CA ASP A 875 -36.84 4.66 3.44
C ASP A 875 -35.37 4.98 3.05
N PRO A 876 -35.01 6.25 2.84
CA PRO A 876 -33.69 6.61 2.33
C PRO A 876 -32.56 6.39 3.36
N ASN A 877 -32.88 6.27 4.65
CA ASN A 877 -31.87 6.03 5.69
C ASN A 877 -32.51 5.32 6.89
N THR A 878 -32.20 4.04 7.04
CA THR A 878 -32.72 3.17 8.11
C THR A 878 -32.12 3.46 9.50
N LYS A 879 -30.95 4.10 9.61
CA LYS A 879 -30.35 4.48 10.90
C LYS A 879 -31.09 5.68 11.48
N LYS A 880 -31.71 5.49 12.65
CA LYS A 880 -32.49 6.50 13.37
C LYS A 880 -31.70 7.01 14.59
N SER A 881 -31.94 8.25 15.00
CA SER A 881 -31.24 8.86 16.13
C SER A 881 -31.46 8.09 17.43
N THR A 882 -30.39 7.91 18.20
CA THR A 882 -30.43 7.43 19.59
C THR A 882 -30.74 8.56 20.59
N ILE A 883 -30.74 9.82 20.13
CA ILE A 883 -30.99 10.99 20.99
C ILE A 883 -32.50 11.25 21.09
N ALA A 884 -33.02 11.23 22.33
CA ALA A 884 -34.45 11.34 22.60
C ALA A 884 -35.12 12.67 22.17
N SER A 885 -34.34 13.71 21.86
CA SER A 885 -34.84 14.97 21.29
C SER A 885 -35.32 14.84 19.84
N ASP A 886 -34.83 13.82 19.13
CA ASP A 886 -34.92 13.78 17.67
C ASP A 886 -36.13 12.99 17.17
N ASP A 887 -36.88 12.38 18.10
CA ASP A 887 -38.15 11.66 17.85
C ASP A 887 -38.02 10.54 16.82
N GLY A 888 -36.89 9.81 16.85
CA GLY A 888 -36.63 8.67 15.96
C GLY A 888 -36.41 9.03 14.49
N LYS A 889 -36.10 10.30 14.16
CA LYS A 889 -35.69 10.71 12.80
C LYS A 889 -34.41 10.03 12.38
N SER A 890 -34.23 9.88 11.06
CA SER A 890 -32.98 9.39 10.47
C SER A 890 -31.82 10.35 10.73
N ILE A 891 -30.61 9.81 10.87
CA ILE A 891 -29.37 10.59 11.10
C ILE A 891 -28.29 10.26 10.07
N ALA A 892 -27.59 11.30 9.60
CA ALA A 892 -26.36 11.20 8.84
C ALA A 892 -25.41 12.30 9.35
N TYR A 893 -24.12 12.00 9.43
CA TYR A 893 -23.10 12.92 9.91
C TYR A 893 -22.57 13.73 8.72
N ILE A 894 -22.68 15.06 8.82
CA ILE A 894 -21.99 16.00 7.91
C ILE A 894 -20.48 15.95 8.16
N ASP A 895 -20.12 15.89 9.44
CA ASP A 895 -18.78 15.64 9.96
C ASP A 895 -18.93 14.86 11.27
N ASP A 896 -17.97 13.98 11.56
CA ASP A 896 -17.86 13.21 12.81
C ASP A 896 -16.66 13.64 13.66
N PHE A 897 -15.80 14.52 13.12
CA PHE A 897 -14.52 14.97 13.66
C PHE A 897 -13.49 13.85 13.94
N GLU A 898 -13.73 12.60 13.56
CA GLU A 898 -12.75 11.51 13.70
C GLU A 898 -11.64 11.64 12.66
N GLY A 899 -11.99 12.04 11.44
CA GLY A 899 -11.03 12.36 10.37
C GLY A 899 -10.31 13.72 10.54
N ALA A 900 -10.74 14.55 11.49
CA ALA A 900 -10.23 15.91 11.66
C ALA A 900 -8.91 16.00 12.45
N LYS A 901 -8.46 14.94 13.15
CA LYS A 901 -7.17 14.99 13.85
C LYS A 901 -6.02 14.61 12.91
N ARG A 902 -5.22 15.60 12.50
CA ARG A 902 -3.98 15.34 11.76
C ARG A 902 -2.82 15.07 12.71
N ILE A 903 -2.01 14.06 12.41
CA ILE A 903 -0.87 13.63 13.22
C ILE A 903 0.37 13.49 12.33
N ILE A 904 1.49 14.07 12.75
CA ILE A 904 2.82 13.88 12.16
C ILE A 904 3.74 13.34 13.25
N PRO A 905 4.21 12.08 13.16
CA PRO A 905 5.03 11.49 14.20
C PRO A 905 6.45 12.07 14.20
N VAL A 906 6.92 12.54 15.36
CA VAL A 906 8.33 12.89 15.60
C VAL A 906 9.17 11.61 15.74
N GLY A 907 8.57 10.58 16.35
CA GLY A 907 9.17 9.26 16.51
C GLY A 907 9.92 9.07 17.84
N VAL A 908 9.88 7.83 18.34
CA VAL A 908 10.47 7.41 19.62
C VAL A 908 11.40 6.19 19.46
N GLY A 909 11.94 5.97 18.26
CA GLY A 909 13.04 5.02 18.03
C GLY A 909 14.37 5.70 18.33
N TYR A 910 15.19 5.10 19.20
CA TYR A 910 16.39 5.75 19.73
C TYR A 910 17.46 6.08 18.68
N THR A 911 17.60 5.24 17.65
CA THR A 911 18.55 5.44 16.53
C THR A 911 18.24 6.67 15.68
N GLY A 912 16.98 7.12 15.67
CA GLY A 912 16.55 8.32 14.94
C GLY A 912 16.85 9.65 15.65
N TRP A 913 17.48 9.60 16.83
CA TRP A 913 17.92 10.73 17.65
C TRP A 913 19.45 10.63 17.85
N LYS A 914 20.17 11.72 17.62
CA LYS A 914 21.64 11.83 17.78
C LYS A 914 21.96 12.80 18.94
N ASP A 915 23.23 12.85 19.38
CA ASP A 915 23.66 13.85 20.36
C ASP A 915 23.64 15.27 19.74
N THR A 916 23.76 16.31 20.56
CA THR A 916 23.28 17.65 20.23
C THR A 916 24.29 18.76 20.44
N SER A 917 24.20 19.78 19.57
CA SER A 917 24.99 21.00 19.68
C SER A 917 24.75 21.76 20.99
N PRO A 918 25.78 22.43 21.55
CA PRO A 918 25.67 23.18 22.80
C PRO A 918 24.49 24.17 22.79
N PRO A 919 23.46 24.00 23.64
CA PRO A 919 22.26 24.83 23.56
C PRO A 919 22.57 26.32 23.74
N GLU A 920 21.92 27.15 22.94
CA GLU A 920 22.09 28.61 23.04
C GLU A 920 21.23 29.23 24.14
N GLU A 921 21.60 30.44 24.58
CA GLU A 921 20.93 31.22 25.64
C GLU A 921 20.65 30.40 26.92
N LEU A 922 21.70 29.90 27.57
CA LEU A 922 21.64 29.21 28.86
C LEU A 922 21.80 30.23 30.01
N PRO A 923 20.75 30.63 30.75
CA PRO A 923 20.83 31.77 31.69
C PRO A 923 21.66 31.50 32.96
N PHE A 924 22.12 30.26 33.12
CA PHE A 924 23.00 29.81 34.21
C PHE A 924 24.47 29.67 33.76
N LEU A 925 24.75 29.70 32.45
CA LEU A 925 26.05 29.38 31.86
C LEU A 925 26.36 30.32 30.67
N ASP A 926 26.82 31.53 31.00
CA ASP A 926 27.19 32.60 30.07
C ASP A 926 28.65 32.43 29.59
N VAL A 927 28.89 31.39 28.78
CA VAL A 927 30.21 31.06 28.17
C VAL A 927 30.06 30.66 26.70
N GLY A 928 31.16 30.71 25.93
CA GLY A 928 31.15 30.38 24.49
C GLY A 928 30.92 28.89 24.21
N ARG A 929 30.42 28.51 23.01
CA ARG A 929 30.05 27.12 22.65
C ARG A 929 31.09 26.07 23.06
N LEU A 930 32.38 26.31 22.78
CA LEU A 930 33.47 25.40 23.16
C LEU A 930 33.67 25.25 24.68
N GLU A 931 33.50 26.33 25.44
CA GLU A 931 33.56 26.28 26.91
C GLU A 931 32.30 25.63 27.51
N LYS A 932 31.14 25.70 26.84
CA LYS A 932 29.95 24.95 27.29
C LYS A 932 30.18 23.43 27.29
N MET A 933 31.08 22.90 26.46
CA MET A 933 31.34 21.45 26.38
C MET A 933 31.95 20.88 27.67
N THR A 934 32.72 21.65 28.44
CA THR A 934 33.25 21.17 29.73
C THR A 934 32.15 20.94 30.77
N TYR A 935 30.96 21.54 30.56
CA TYR A 935 29.75 21.34 31.36
C TYR A 935 28.78 20.31 30.76
N LYS A 936 29.11 19.65 29.64
CA LYS A 936 28.29 18.60 29.03
C LYS A 936 28.38 17.33 29.86
N ALA A 937 27.25 16.85 30.36
CA ALA A 937 27.13 15.66 31.19
C ALA A 937 26.35 14.55 30.48
N LYS A 938 26.56 13.28 30.85
CA LYS A 938 26.08 12.11 30.10
C LYS A 938 24.54 12.06 30.06
N SER A 939 23.99 12.40 28.91
CA SER A 939 22.66 12.01 28.47
C SER A 939 22.74 10.70 27.67
N PHE A 940 21.75 9.83 27.82
CA PHE A 940 21.57 8.64 26.97
C PHE A 940 20.09 8.28 26.86
N TRP A 941 19.69 7.77 25.69
CA TRP A 941 18.31 7.48 25.33
C TRP A 941 18.19 6.14 24.60
N TYR A 942 17.18 5.35 24.95
CA TYR A 942 17.06 3.97 24.48
C TYR A 942 15.61 3.50 24.47
N THR A 943 15.33 2.50 23.63
CA THR A 943 14.06 1.75 23.66
C THR A 943 14.29 0.37 24.25
N ILE A 944 13.41 -0.09 25.14
CA ILE A 944 13.45 -1.47 25.65
C ILE A 944 12.74 -2.39 24.65
N THR A 945 13.45 -3.45 24.21
CA THR A 945 12.95 -4.40 23.21
C THR A 945 12.99 -5.83 23.78
N PRO A 946 11.86 -6.57 23.81
CA PRO A 946 10.49 -6.09 23.61
C PRO A 946 10.05 -5.13 24.73
N SER A 947 9.10 -4.24 24.44
CA SER A 947 8.69 -3.19 25.38
C SER A 947 8.04 -3.75 26.65
N ASP A 948 8.40 -3.16 27.79
CA ASP A 948 7.81 -3.43 29.10
C ASP A 948 6.48 -2.67 29.35
N VAL A 949 5.98 -1.93 28.35
CA VAL A 949 4.82 -1.04 28.48
C VAL A 949 3.67 -1.46 27.57
N THR A 950 2.48 -1.56 28.15
CA THR A 950 1.24 -1.92 27.45
C THR A 950 0.33 -0.73 27.18
N VAL A 951 -0.56 -0.89 26.19
CA VAL A 951 -1.68 0.04 25.92
C VAL A 951 -2.51 0.27 27.21
N GLU A 952 -2.84 -0.79 27.92
CA GLU A 952 -3.60 -0.75 29.18
C GLU A 952 -2.94 0.11 30.27
N GLN A 953 -1.61 0.13 30.38
CA GLN A 953 -0.90 0.99 31.34
C GLN A 953 -0.98 2.49 31.00
N ILE A 954 -1.26 2.86 29.75
CA ILE A 954 -1.33 4.24 29.27
C ILE A 954 -2.79 4.74 29.27
N TYR A 955 -3.71 3.97 28.66
CA TYR A 955 -5.10 4.37 28.41
C TYR A 955 -6.13 3.72 29.36
N GLY A 956 -5.72 2.74 30.17
CA GLY A 956 -6.66 1.97 30.99
C GLY A 956 -7.70 1.24 30.14
N GLU A 957 -8.95 1.29 30.58
CA GLU A 957 -10.08 0.62 29.89
C GLU A 957 -10.55 1.35 28.61
N GLU A 958 -10.08 2.59 28.35
CA GLU A 958 -10.56 3.44 27.24
C GLU A 958 -10.11 2.97 25.84
N LYS A 959 -9.00 2.20 25.74
CA LYS A 959 -8.44 1.72 24.47
C LYS A 959 -8.08 0.23 24.59
N GLN A 960 -8.95 -0.64 24.05
CA GLN A 960 -8.70 -2.07 23.96
C GLN A 960 -8.15 -2.43 22.56
N VAL A 961 -7.17 -3.32 22.50
CA VAL A 961 -6.49 -3.76 21.28
C VAL A 961 -6.35 -5.28 21.26
N ALA A 962 -5.95 -5.86 20.11
CA ALA A 962 -5.60 -7.27 20.05
C ALA A 962 -4.36 -7.56 20.93
N ARG A 963 -4.17 -8.83 21.32
CA ARG A 963 -3.10 -9.22 22.23
C ARG A 963 -1.70 -9.04 21.61
N GLU A 964 -1.60 -9.10 20.29
CA GLU A 964 -0.37 -8.82 19.54
C GLU A 964 0.02 -7.34 19.60
N ASP A 965 -0.95 -6.43 19.45
CA ASP A 965 -0.74 -4.97 19.48
C ASP A 965 -0.59 -4.38 20.91
N GLN A 966 -0.66 -5.23 21.95
CA GLN A 966 -0.74 -4.75 23.33
C GLN A 966 0.53 -3.99 23.79
N GLN A 967 1.70 -4.19 23.16
CA GLN A 967 2.98 -3.56 23.54
C GLN A 967 3.29 -2.26 22.77
N VAL A 968 3.34 -1.14 23.50
CA VAL A 968 3.63 0.20 22.96
C VAL A 968 5.14 0.47 22.98
N ASN A 969 5.70 1.00 21.88
CA ASN A 969 7.11 1.44 21.83
C ASN A 969 7.33 2.66 22.74
N VAL A 970 8.38 2.63 23.56
CA VAL A 970 8.69 3.67 24.55
C VAL A 970 10.19 3.97 24.51
N MET A 971 10.53 5.25 24.47
CA MET A 971 11.89 5.75 24.64
C MET A 971 12.10 6.20 26.08
N ASP A 972 13.09 5.64 26.77
CA ASP A 972 13.63 6.16 28.01
C ASP A 972 14.70 7.20 27.70
N TYR A 973 14.72 8.29 28.46
CA TYR A 973 15.80 9.29 28.46
C TYR A 973 16.35 9.44 29.88
N VAL A 974 17.67 9.40 30.00
CA VAL A 974 18.40 9.52 31.26
C VAL A 974 19.44 10.64 31.14
N PHE A 975 19.56 11.48 32.17
CA PHE A 975 20.58 12.50 32.29
C PHE A 975 21.28 12.40 33.65
N MET A 976 22.62 12.27 33.63
CA MET A 976 23.47 12.07 34.81
C MET A 976 24.40 13.28 35.01
N PRO A 977 24.02 14.27 35.86
CA PRO A 977 24.70 15.57 35.97
C PRO A 977 26.05 15.51 36.73
N ASP A 978 26.48 14.33 37.16
CA ASP A 978 27.72 14.05 37.87
C ASP A 978 28.78 13.34 37.00
N THR A 979 28.42 13.00 35.76
CA THR A 979 29.21 12.14 34.86
C THR A 979 29.46 12.86 33.53
N PRO A 980 30.72 13.02 33.06
CA PRO A 980 31.03 13.67 31.78
C PRO A 980 30.28 13.04 30.58
N GLY A 981 29.80 13.88 29.66
CA GLY A 981 29.14 13.47 28.43
C GLY A 981 30.11 13.27 27.25
N VAL A 982 29.56 12.90 26.10
CA VAL A 982 30.32 12.68 24.85
C VAL A 982 31.06 13.94 24.43
N ASN A 983 32.34 13.79 24.14
CA ASN A 983 33.34 14.79 23.78
C ASN A 983 33.58 15.85 24.88
N ASN A 984 33.37 15.47 26.14
CA ASN A 984 33.81 16.24 27.30
C ASN A 984 35.12 15.68 27.88
N THR A 985 36.22 16.37 27.57
CA THR A 985 37.57 16.01 27.99
C THR A 985 37.89 16.36 29.45
N ASP A 986 37.02 17.09 30.16
CA ASP A 986 37.23 17.42 31.58
C ASP A 986 37.11 16.15 32.46
N PRO A 987 38.04 15.90 33.41
CA PRO A 987 37.95 14.78 34.34
C PRO A 987 36.93 14.95 35.48
N GLU A 988 36.52 16.17 35.87
CA GLU A 988 35.64 16.41 37.03
C GLU A 988 34.60 17.52 36.78
N LEU A 989 33.33 17.15 36.57
CA LEU A 989 32.18 18.08 36.49
C LEU A 989 31.95 18.82 37.83
N GLY A 990 32.66 19.93 38.03
CA GLY A 990 32.75 20.60 39.34
C GLY A 990 31.46 21.17 39.93
N ASN A 991 30.39 21.36 39.15
CA ASN A 991 29.08 21.80 39.67
C ASN A 991 27.92 21.23 38.83
N PRO A 992 27.20 20.21 39.33
CA PRO A 992 26.01 19.64 38.67
C PRO A 992 24.93 20.67 38.27
N ASN A 993 24.81 21.78 39.01
CA ASN A 993 23.83 22.84 38.72
C ASN A 993 24.21 23.73 37.52
N LEU A 994 25.38 23.55 36.91
CA LEU A 994 25.79 24.19 35.66
C LEU A 994 25.80 23.23 34.46
N THR A 995 25.57 21.94 34.70
CA THR A 995 25.67 20.92 33.65
C THR A 995 24.45 20.88 32.74
N TRP A 996 24.65 20.40 31.51
CA TRP A 996 23.58 20.21 30.52
C TRP A 996 23.79 18.88 29.77
N GLY A 997 22.72 18.36 29.19
CA GLY A 997 22.74 17.18 28.33
C GLY A 997 21.43 17.05 27.56
N GLY A 998 21.46 16.43 26.39
CA GLY A 998 20.32 16.36 25.48
C GLY A 998 20.52 15.39 24.33
N MET A 999 19.68 15.57 23.31
CA MET A 999 19.67 14.86 22.03
C MET A 999 18.91 15.71 20.99
N GLN A 1000 19.23 15.57 19.71
CA GLN A 1000 18.54 16.24 18.61
C GLN A 1000 18.15 15.29 17.49
N LYS A 1001 17.21 15.73 16.67
CA LYS A 1001 16.63 14.94 15.59
C LYS A 1001 16.20 15.84 14.43
N ILE A 1002 16.60 15.47 13.21
CA ILE A 1002 15.97 15.96 11.99
C ILE A 1002 14.59 15.31 11.83
N LEU A 1003 13.60 16.16 11.56
CA LEU A 1003 12.21 15.80 11.36
C LEU A 1003 11.97 15.31 9.92
N SER A 1004 10.85 14.62 9.69
CA SER A 1004 10.43 14.28 8.33
C SER A 1004 10.05 15.55 7.57
N SER A 1005 10.28 15.57 6.25
CA SER A 1005 9.97 16.72 5.37
C SER A 1005 8.51 17.22 5.47
N THR A 1006 7.58 16.35 5.86
CA THR A 1006 6.18 16.70 6.16
C THR A 1006 6.05 17.72 7.29
N ALA A 1007 6.96 17.72 8.26
CA ALA A 1007 6.96 18.63 9.41
C ALA A 1007 7.59 20.00 9.11
N ASN A 1008 8.22 20.20 7.94
CA ASN A 1008 9.04 21.40 7.72
C ASN A 1008 8.21 22.69 7.61
N ASN A 1009 6.98 22.61 7.10
CA ASN A 1009 6.02 23.71 7.08
C ASN A 1009 4.78 23.39 7.95
N LEU A 1010 4.92 23.56 9.26
CA LEU A 1010 3.86 23.33 10.26
C LEU A 1010 2.62 24.22 10.05
N ILE A 1011 2.78 25.37 9.39
CA ILE A 1011 1.66 26.26 9.06
C ILE A 1011 0.77 25.63 7.99
N GLU A 1012 1.34 25.12 6.90
CA GLU A 1012 0.57 24.43 5.86
C GLU A 1012 0.08 23.05 6.29
N GLN A 1013 0.73 22.42 7.27
CA GLN A 1013 0.19 21.24 7.91
C GLN A 1013 -0.90 21.53 8.96
N ASN A 1014 -1.17 22.81 9.24
CA ASN A 1014 -2.11 23.32 10.26
C ASN A 1014 -1.89 22.69 11.66
N VAL A 1015 -0.63 22.54 12.06
CA VAL A 1015 -0.24 22.04 13.37
C VAL A 1015 -0.48 23.11 14.44
N GLU A 1016 -1.09 22.70 15.55
CA GLU A 1016 -1.39 23.56 16.70
C GLU A 1016 -0.66 23.12 17.98
N PHE A 1017 -0.38 21.82 18.13
CA PHE A 1017 0.13 21.23 19.36
C PHE A 1017 1.31 20.28 19.13
N ILE A 1018 2.20 20.24 20.10
CA ILE A 1018 3.10 19.11 20.36
C ILE A 1018 2.37 18.20 21.34
N GLU A 1019 2.14 16.94 20.99
CA GLU A 1019 1.54 15.93 21.87
C GLU A 1019 2.51 14.78 22.13
N PHE A 1020 2.60 14.34 23.39
CA PHE A 1020 3.26 13.08 23.75
C PHE A 1020 2.78 12.56 25.10
N TRP A 1021 2.83 11.25 25.29
CA TRP A 1021 2.66 10.62 26.60
C TRP A 1021 3.99 10.56 27.32
N MET A 1022 4.06 11.04 28.56
CA MET A 1022 5.27 10.98 29.39
C MET A 1022 5.02 10.35 30.77
N LYS A 1023 6.03 9.62 31.23
CA LYS A 1023 6.11 9.04 32.57
C LYS A 1023 7.44 9.39 33.23
N ILE A 1024 7.37 10.10 34.35
CA ILE A 1024 8.56 10.43 35.15
C ILE A 1024 8.96 9.21 35.99
N ARG A 1025 10.22 8.78 35.88
CA ARG A 1025 10.84 7.74 36.74
C ARG A 1025 11.62 8.38 37.88
N ASN A 1026 12.36 9.46 37.60
CA ASN A 1026 12.98 10.34 38.60
C ASN A 1026 13.13 11.76 38.06
N ALA A 1027 12.84 12.77 38.90
CA ALA A 1027 13.14 14.17 38.63
C ALA A 1027 13.18 14.94 39.97
N PRO A 1028 14.17 15.81 40.24
CA PRO A 1028 14.15 16.67 41.42
C PRO A 1028 13.13 17.81 41.29
N GLU A 1029 12.80 18.43 42.41
CA GLU A 1029 11.83 19.54 42.47
C GLU A 1029 12.30 20.73 41.62
N GLY A 1030 11.45 21.21 40.72
CA GLY A 1030 11.77 22.32 39.79
C GLY A 1030 12.44 21.89 38.47
N ALA A 1031 12.82 20.61 38.31
CA ALA A 1031 13.42 20.11 37.08
C ALA A 1031 12.51 20.34 35.84
N SER A 1032 13.12 20.60 34.70
CA SER A 1032 12.42 20.90 33.45
C SER A 1032 13.11 20.25 32.25
N LEU A 1033 12.32 19.73 31.32
CA LEU A 1033 12.73 19.40 29.97
C LEU A 1033 12.60 20.66 29.11
N TYR A 1034 13.58 20.91 28.25
CA TYR A 1034 13.54 21.97 27.26
C TYR A 1034 13.43 21.33 25.87
N LEU A 1035 12.55 21.90 25.06
CA LEU A 1035 12.32 21.49 23.67
C LEU A 1035 12.60 22.71 22.81
N ASP A 1036 13.62 22.62 21.94
CA ASP A 1036 13.89 23.61 20.91
C ASP A 1036 13.37 23.06 19.57
N MET A 1037 12.75 23.91 18.75
CA MET A 1037 12.18 23.53 17.45
C MET A 1037 12.42 24.64 16.41
N GLY A 1038 13.07 24.32 15.30
CA GLY A 1038 13.38 25.28 14.24
C GLY A 1038 14.55 24.83 13.38
N LEU A 1039 15.44 25.77 13.07
CA LEU A 1039 16.79 25.48 12.59
C LEU A 1039 17.72 25.45 13.81
N ILE A 1040 18.41 24.33 14.02
CA ILE A 1040 19.28 24.11 15.18
C ILE A 1040 20.60 23.58 14.65
N SER A 1041 21.68 24.16 15.16
CA SER A 1041 23.02 23.90 14.64
C SER A 1041 23.41 22.43 14.81
N GLU A 1042 24.07 21.91 13.79
CA GLU A 1042 24.55 20.54 13.71
C GLU A 1042 25.87 20.34 14.48
N ASP A 1043 26.80 21.30 14.35
CA ASP A 1043 28.09 21.46 15.07
C ASP A 1043 28.00 21.07 16.57
N MET A 1044 28.22 19.79 16.83
CA MET A 1044 28.19 19.11 18.13
C MET A 1044 29.55 19.23 18.82
N ILE A 1045 30.61 19.08 18.04
CA ILE A 1045 31.98 19.45 18.40
C ILE A 1045 32.16 20.90 17.94
N PRO A 1046 32.12 21.91 18.83
CA PRO A 1046 31.94 23.30 18.42
C PRO A 1046 33.22 23.95 17.86
N ASN A 1047 33.58 23.55 16.64
CA ASN A 1047 34.82 23.89 15.94
C ASN A 1047 34.55 24.54 14.56
N ASN A 1048 33.32 24.49 14.04
CA ASN A 1048 32.89 25.00 12.72
C ASN A 1048 33.49 24.26 11.50
N ILE A 1049 33.79 22.96 11.63
CA ILE A 1049 34.32 22.06 10.60
C ILE A 1049 33.41 20.84 10.57
N LEU A 1050 32.98 20.39 9.38
CA LEU A 1050 32.12 19.20 9.26
C LEU A 1050 32.86 17.96 9.78
N ASN A 1051 32.47 17.49 10.96
CA ASN A 1051 32.98 16.26 11.56
C ASN A 1051 32.17 15.05 11.05
N THR A 1052 32.86 14.04 10.50
CA THR A 1052 32.26 12.87 9.84
C THR A 1052 33.24 11.70 9.81
N GLU A 1053 32.70 10.48 9.95
CA GLU A 1053 33.43 9.22 9.77
C GLU A 1053 33.68 8.89 8.29
N ASP A 1054 32.81 9.34 7.39
CA ASP A 1054 32.96 9.16 5.93
C ASP A 1054 34.19 9.93 5.42
N LYS A 1055 35.27 9.20 5.11
CA LYS A 1055 36.55 9.79 4.68
C LYS A 1055 36.63 9.97 3.18
N ASN A 1056 35.60 9.53 2.42
CA ASN A 1056 35.63 9.52 0.96
C ASN A 1056 34.38 10.12 0.26
N GLY A 1057 33.34 10.46 1.03
CA GLY A 1057 32.12 11.14 0.59
C GLY A 1057 31.12 10.23 -0.13
N ASN A 1058 31.07 8.93 0.22
CA ASN A 1058 30.24 7.93 -0.45
C ASN A 1058 28.98 7.48 0.31
N ASP A 1059 28.71 8.05 1.49
CA ASP A 1059 27.54 7.78 2.34
C ASP A 1059 27.47 6.34 2.93
N ALA A 1060 28.49 5.49 2.76
CA ALA A 1060 28.54 4.10 3.20
C ALA A 1060 29.82 3.78 4.01
N MET A 1061 29.71 2.84 4.96
CA MET A 1061 30.75 2.62 5.97
C MET A 1061 31.84 1.62 5.53
N GLU A 1062 33.11 2.02 5.52
CA GLU A 1062 34.26 1.17 5.14
C GLU A 1062 35.17 0.75 6.33
N GLU A 1063 36.06 -0.22 6.11
CA GLU A 1063 36.95 -0.77 7.14
C GLU A 1063 37.98 0.27 7.62
N GLY A 1064 37.77 0.82 8.82
CA GLY A 1064 38.59 1.89 9.39
C GLY A 1064 37.94 3.28 9.39
N GLU A 1065 36.65 3.38 9.06
CA GLU A 1065 35.85 4.60 9.18
C GLU A 1065 35.12 4.72 10.54
N ASP A 1066 34.86 3.61 11.23
CA ASP A 1066 34.25 3.50 12.58
C ASP A 1066 35.17 4.06 13.70
N THR A 1067 35.40 5.38 13.68
CA THR A 1067 36.38 6.12 14.50
C THR A 1067 35.77 7.08 15.51
N GLY A 1068 34.44 7.18 15.61
CA GLY A 1068 33.79 8.26 16.31
C GLY A 1068 33.70 9.54 15.47
N ILE A 1069 32.77 10.44 15.82
CA ILE A 1069 32.52 11.68 15.06
C ILE A 1069 33.73 12.63 15.07
N ASP A 1070 34.60 12.58 16.08
CA ASP A 1070 35.82 13.40 16.11
C ASP A 1070 36.92 12.91 15.13
N GLY A 1071 36.83 11.66 14.69
CA GLY A 1071 37.72 11.03 13.70
C GLY A 1071 38.98 10.37 14.30
N GLU A 1072 39.10 10.27 15.63
CA GLU A 1072 40.25 9.72 16.33
C GLU A 1072 39.89 8.48 17.17
N PHE A 1073 40.33 7.29 16.77
CA PHE A 1073 40.25 6.11 17.65
C PHE A 1073 40.86 6.38 19.03
N ASP A 1074 40.29 5.77 20.07
CA ASP A 1074 40.80 5.50 21.44
C ASP A 1074 42.33 5.69 21.70
N GLU A 1075 43.25 5.19 20.84
CA GLU A 1075 44.71 5.40 20.99
C GLU A 1075 45.20 6.81 20.60
N GLN A 1076 44.62 7.42 19.58
CA GLN A 1076 44.89 8.76 19.10
C GLN A 1076 44.39 9.79 20.12
N GLU A 1077 43.14 9.66 20.60
CA GLU A 1077 42.56 10.57 21.59
C GLU A 1077 43.45 10.70 22.86
N ARG A 1078 43.98 9.58 23.35
CA ARG A 1078 44.86 9.55 24.53
C ARG A 1078 46.12 10.40 24.32
N ILE A 1079 46.62 10.49 23.09
CA ILE A 1079 47.74 11.34 22.71
C ILE A 1079 47.28 12.80 22.56
N THR A 1080 46.20 13.04 21.81
CA THR A 1080 45.66 14.37 21.49
C THR A 1080 45.18 15.13 22.73
N HIS A 1081 44.49 14.45 23.64
CA HIS A 1081 43.99 15.01 24.90
C HIS A 1081 44.95 14.80 26.09
N ASN A 1082 46.10 14.12 25.89
CA ASN A 1082 47.03 13.75 26.96
C ASN A 1082 46.30 13.04 28.13
N SER A 1083 45.41 12.11 27.78
CA SER A 1083 44.48 11.43 28.70
C SER A 1083 45.01 10.07 29.14
N THR A 1084 44.59 9.63 30.32
CA THR A 1084 44.78 8.26 30.83
C THR A 1084 43.47 7.54 31.13
N LYS A 1085 42.33 8.10 30.71
CA LYS A 1085 41.06 7.36 30.57
C LYS A 1085 41.28 6.20 29.59
N SER A 1086 40.49 5.12 29.70
CA SER A 1086 40.40 4.15 28.60
C SER A 1086 39.83 4.84 27.38
N ASP A 1087 38.66 5.45 27.57
CA ASP A 1087 37.78 6.15 26.62
C ASP A 1087 37.84 7.66 26.95
N PRO A 1088 38.71 8.47 26.28
CA PRO A 1088 38.88 9.88 26.59
C PRO A 1088 37.70 10.79 26.25
N SER A 1089 37.12 10.66 25.05
CA SER A 1089 35.97 11.43 24.57
C SER A 1089 34.65 10.98 25.19
N GLY A 1090 34.50 9.72 25.61
CA GLY A 1090 33.28 9.21 26.24
C GLY A 1090 32.22 8.74 25.23
N ASP A 1091 32.61 8.52 23.98
CA ASP A 1091 31.77 8.21 22.82
C ASP A 1091 31.69 6.70 22.50
N ASN A 1092 32.64 5.89 22.98
CA ASN A 1092 32.76 4.46 22.68
C ASN A 1092 31.43 3.68 22.82
N PHE A 1093 30.97 3.01 21.76
CA PHE A 1093 29.71 2.26 21.75
C PHE A 1093 29.76 0.98 22.62
N ALA A 1094 28.74 0.76 23.46
CA ALA A 1094 28.54 -0.52 24.13
C ALA A 1094 27.08 -0.78 24.53
N TYR A 1095 26.61 -2.00 24.25
CA TYR A 1095 25.30 -2.52 24.67
C TYR A 1095 25.41 -3.93 25.27
N VAL A 1096 24.65 -4.23 26.33
CA VAL A 1096 24.64 -5.55 26.99
C VAL A 1096 23.21 -6.08 27.14
N GLN A 1097 22.79 -6.99 26.26
CA GLN A 1097 21.44 -7.57 26.35
C GLN A 1097 21.29 -8.45 27.60
N ARG A 1098 20.50 -7.98 28.57
CA ARG A 1098 20.20 -8.65 29.85
C ARG A 1098 18.71 -8.90 30.00
N THR A 1099 18.34 -9.98 30.70
CA THR A 1099 16.94 -10.30 31.03
C THR A 1099 16.76 -10.48 32.54
N PRO A 1100 16.02 -9.60 33.24
CA PRO A 1100 15.47 -8.33 32.76
C PRO A 1100 16.59 -7.30 32.47
N PRO A 1101 16.35 -6.36 31.56
CA PRO A 1101 17.29 -5.27 31.28
C PRO A 1101 17.37 -4.29 32.45
N ILE A 1102 18.54 -3.72 32.71
CA ILE A 1102 18.74 -2.62 33.66
C ILE A 1102 19.28 -1.38 32.96
N ARG A 1103 18.97 -0.19 33.47
CA ARG A 1103 19.37 1.11 32.89
C ARG A 1103 20.85 1.20 32.49
N ASN A 1104 21.76 0.63 33.30
CA ASN A 1104 23.19 0.67 33.04
C ASN A 1104 23.64 -0.21 31.85
N ASP A 1105 22.80 -1.11 31.34
CA ASP A 1105 23.07 -1.91 30.13
C ASP A 1105 23.03 -1.06 28.83
N PHE A 1106 22.51 0.16 28.92
CA PHE A 1106 22.30 1.11 27.82
C PHE A 1106 23.20 2.35 27.93
N PHE A 1107 24.13 2.40 28.89
CA PHE A 1107 24.87 3.61 29.24
C PHE A 1107 25.70 4.21 28.08
N ASN A 1108 26.19 3.36 27.17
CA ASN A 1108 26.93 3.74 25.96
C ASN A 1108 26.22 3.28 24.67
N ILE A 1109 24.88 3.13 24.67
CA ILE A 1109 24.13 2.71 23.47
C ILE A 1109 24.05 3.80 22.39
N ASN A 1110 24.29 5.07 22.75
CA ASN A 1110 24.30 6.21 21.84
C ASN A 1110 25.73 6.60 21.42
N GLY A 1111 26.67 5.66 21.50
CA GLY A 1111 28.07 5.87 21.16
C GLY A 1111 28.35 5.90 19.65
N THR A 1112 29.51 6.43 19.27
CA THR A 1112 29.97 6.55 17.89
C THR A 1112 31.09 5.56 17.57
N GLU A 1113 32.28 5.62 18.19
CA GLU A 1113 33.34 4.61 17.94
C GLU A 1113 32.84 3.18 18.23
N GLY A 1114 32.90 2.31 17.21
CA GLY A 1114 32.54 0.89 17.29
C GLY A 1114 31.05 0.61 17.08
N ASN A 1115 30.25 1.58 16.60
CA ASN A 1115 28.80 1.43 16.49
C ASN A 1115 28.33 0.70 15.21
N ALA A 1116 29.19 0.57 14.18
CA ALA A 1116 28.83 -0.04 12.89
C ALA A 1116 28.43 -1.53 12.99
N VAL A 1117 28.66 -2.17 14.14
CA VAL A 1117 28.12 -3.50 14.48
C VAL A 1117 26.58 -3.52 14.61
N LEU A 1118 25.92 -2.36 14.73
CA LEU A 1118 24.46 -2.24 14.82
C LEU A 1118 23.78 -2.31 13.46
N THR A 1119 23.18 -3.46 13.16
CA THR A 1119 22.19 -3.58 12.07
C THR A 1119 21.07 -2.54 12.18
N ASP A 1120 20.70 -2.14 13.40
CA ASP A 1120 19.58 -1.23 13.70
C ASP A 1120 19.82 0.23 13.30
N VAL A 1121 21.09 0.64 13.14
CA VAL A 1121 21.51 1.98 12.66
C VAL A 1121 21.77 1.95 11.16
N GLY A 1122 22.24 0.81 10.65
CA GLY A 1122 22.73 0.64 9.29
C GLY A 1122 24.23 0.88 9.19
N LEU A 1123 24.85 0.35 8.13
CA LEU A 1123 26.26 0.57 7.81
C LEU A 1123 26.45 1.95 7.16
N LEU A 1124 26.10 2.98 7.94
CA LEU A 1124 26.13 4.39 7.58
C LEU A 1124 27.11 5.09 8.52
N PRO A 1125 28.11 5.81 8.01
CA PRO A 1125 29.03 6.58 8.84
C PRO A 1125 28.27 7.66 9.64
N ASP A 1126 28.71 7.88 10.87
CA ASP A 1126 28.20 8.96 11.72
C ASP A 1126 28.83 10.31 11.33
N THR A 1127 28.00 11.35 11.35
CA THR A 1127 28.33 12.67 10.79
C THR A 1127 27.50 13.76 11.48
N GLU A 1128 28.03 14.97 11.53
CA GLU A 1128 27.26 16.15 11.92
C GLU A 1128 26.28 16.62 10.83
N ASP A 1129 26.46 16.25 9.56
CA ASP A 1129 25.50 16.51 8.46
C ASP A 1129 24.26 15.62 8.61
N LEU A 1130 23.38 15.97 9.56
CA LEU A 1130 22.23 15.17 9.98
C LEU A 1130 21.11 15.19 8.93
N ASN A 1131 20.99 16.26 8.16
CA ASN A 1131 20.02 16.38 7.06
C ASN A 1131 20.53 15.84 5.71
N ARG A 1132 21.82 15.44 5.65
CA ARG A 1132 22.54 14.94 4.45
C ARG A 1132 22.46 15.89 3.27
N ASN A 1133 22.65 17.19 3.53
CA ASN A 1133 22.69 18.22 2.49
C ASN A 1133 24.09 18.46 1.92
N GLY A 1134 25.15 17.92 2.54
CA GLY A 1134 26.55 18.08 2.11
C GLY A 1134 27.21 19.36 2.62
N ASN A 1135 26.78 19.88 3.77
CA ASN A 1135 27.35 21.01 4.49
C ASN A 1135 27.17 20.78 6.02
N LEU A 1136 27.76 21.65 6.84
CA LEU A 1136 27.52 21.68 8.28
C LEU A 1136 26.63 22.89 8.60
N ASP A 1137 25.39 22.70 9.06
CA ASP A 1137 24.52 23.83 9.38
C ASP A 1137 24.82 24.44 10.76
N LEU A 1138 25.26 25.70 10.77
CA LEU A 1138 25.64 26.44 11.99
C LEU A 1138 24.49 27.31 12.57
N VAL A 1139 23.32 27.30 11.93
CA VAL A 1139 22.18 28.17 12.25
C VAL A 1139 21.55 27.80 13.60
N ASN A 1140 21.42 28.78 14.50
CA ASN A 1140 20.54 28.67 15.66
C ASN A 1140 19.38 29.67 15.52
N SER A 1141 18.22 29.18 15.07
CA SER A 1141 17.01 29.95 14.83
C SER A 1141 15.78 29.09 15.18
N PHE A 1142 15.35 29.12 16.44
CA PHE A 1142 14.36 28.18 16.98
C PHE A 1142 13.45 28.78 18.06
N PHE A 1143 12.26 28.18 18.18
CA PHE A 1143 11.34 28.38 19.29
C PHE A 1143 11.70 27.44 20.44
N ARG A 1144 11.77 27.96 21.67
CA ARG A 1144 12.08 27.18 22.87
C ARG A 1144 10.86 27.05 23.78
N TYR A 1145 10.54 25.82 24.18
CA TYR A 1145 9.49 25.48 25.14
C TYR A 1145 10.13 24.96 26.43
N LYS A 1146 9.64 25.41 27.59
CA LYS A 1146 10.08 24.92 28.90
C LYS A 1146 8.97 24.07 29.52
N ILE A 1147 9.22 22.77 29.64
CA ILE A 1147 8.24 21.77 30.06
C ILE A 1147 8.60 21.32 31.49
N PRO A 1148 7.80 21.67 32.52
CA PRO A 1148 8.04 21.19 33.87
C PRO A 1148 7.95 19.66 33.94
N LEU A 1149 8.81 19.02 34.73
CA LEU A 1149 8.75 17.57 35.00
C LEU A 1149 7.88 17.23 36.23
N ASP A 1150 7.11 18.19 36.75
CA ASP A 1150 6.10 17.97 37.79
C ASP A 1150 4.85 17.29 37.20
N THR A 1151 4.35 16.26 37.87
CA THR A 1151 3.16 15.49 37.49
C THR A 1151 1.83 16.10 37.97
N ASN A 1152 1.87 17.19 38.74
CA ASN A 1152 0.67 17.88 39.22
C ASN A 1152 0.12 18.85 38.16
N SER A 1153 -1.06 18.55 37.62
CA SER A 1153 -1.76 19.38 36.62
C SER A 1153 -2.25 20.75 37.14
N THR A 1154 -2.12 21.03 38.45
CA THR A 1154 -2.38 22.38 39.01
C THR A 1154 -1.19 23.31 38.83
N THR A 1155 0.02 22.76 38.72
CA THR A 1155 1.30 23.48 38.58
C THR A 1155 1.90 23.33 37.18
N ASN A 1156 1.56 22.26 36.46
CA ASN A 1156 2.00 21.99 35.10
C ASN A 1156 0.84 22.15 34.10
N PRO A 1157 0.75 23.28 33.36
CA PRO A 1157 -0.40 23.59 32.50
C PRO A 1157 -0.49 22.72 31.24
N PHE A 1158 0.59 22.01 30.87
CA PHE A 1158 0.64 21.18 29.67
C PHE A 1158 0.04 19.78 29.85
N ILE A 1159 -0.31 19.38 31.08
CA ILE A 1159 -0.95 18.08 31.34
C ILE A 1159 -2.43 18.14 30.96
N SER A 1160 -2.75 17.64 29.77
CA SER A 1160 -4.12 17.63 29.22
C SER A 1160 -4.92 16.36 29.56
N GLY A 1161 -4.30 15.34 30.16
CA GLY A 1161 -4.96 14.08 30.51
C GLY A 1161 -4.04 13.01 31.11
N GLY A 1162 -4.58 11.81 31.29
CA GLY A 1162 -3.88 10.67 31.89
C GLY A 1162 -4.01 10.57 33.41
N GLY A 1163 -3.07 9.87 34.05
CA GLY A 1163 -3.02 9.65 35.50
C GLY A 1163 -4.03 8.64 36.06
N GLN A 1164 -4.96 8.10 35.25
CA GLN A 1164 -5.95 7.10 35.67
C GLN A 1164 -5.39 5.67 35.71
N GLY A 1165 -4.44 5.35 34.81
CA GLY A 1165 -3.76 4.05 34.77
C GLY A 1165 -2.88 3.81 36.00
N THR A 1166 -2.74 2.54 36.40
CA THR A 1166 -1.93 2.08 37.54
C THR A 1166 -0.49 2.60 37.54
N ASP A 1167 0.04 2.89 36.35
CA ASP A 1167 1.46 3.18 36.11
C ASP A 1167 1.76 4.67 35.82
N LYS A 1168 0.81 5.59 36.04
CA LYS A 1168 0.99 7.06 35.99
C LYS A 1168 1.64 7.61 34.71
N TRP A 1169 1.06 7.31 33.56
CA TRP A 1169 1.32 8.04 32.31
C TRP A 1169 0.45 9.30 32.23
N TYR A 1170 1.00 10.38 31.70
CA TYR A 1170 0.33 11.67 31.52
C TYR A 1170 0.44 12.15 30.08
N LEU A 1171 -0.65 12.69 29.52
CA LEU A 1171 -0.67 13.29 28.19
C LEU A 1171 -0.23 14.75 28.30
N TYR A 1172 0.94 15.05 27.72
CA TYR A 1172 1.43 16.40 27.54
C TYR A 1172 0.92 16.94 26.21
N ARG A 1173 0.35 18.15 26.23
CA ARG A 1173 -0.11 18.92 25.08
C ARG A 1173 0.42 20.34 25.21
N ILE A 1174 1.37 20.71 24.36
CA ILE A 1174 2.05 22.01 24.38
C ILE A 1174 1.59 22.78 23.13
N PRO A 1175 0.89 23.92 23.26
CA PRO A 1175 0.53 24.74 22.10
C PRO A 1175 1.80 25.29 21.44
N ILE A 1176 1.97 25.15 20.12
CA ILE A 1176 3.21 25.62 19.46
C ILE A 1176 3.40 27.14 19.57
N LYS A 1177 2.32 27.89 19.86
CA LYS A 1177 2.32 29.34 20.05
C LYS A 1177 2.71 29.78 21.48
N ASP A 1178 2.85 28.86 22.44
CA ASP A 1178 3.19 29.14 23.85
C ASP A 1178 4.70 28.95 24.13
N THR A 1179 5.50 29.80 23.51
CA THR A 1179 6.98 29.70 23.52
C THR A 1179 7.59 30.38 24.74
N SER A 1180 8.49 29.71 25.45
CA SER A 1180 9.22 30.26 26.61
C SER A 1180 10.32 31.25 26.22
N SER A 1181 10.97 31.07 25.07
CA SER A 1181 11.85 32.06 24.45
C SER A 1181 11.97 31.80 22.95
N ILE A 1182 12.54 32.76 22.22
CA ILE A 1182 12.73 32.73 20.76
C ILE A 1182 14.18 33.13 20.49
N VAL A 1183 14.97 32.24 19.89
CA VAL A 1183 16.37 32.47 19.56
C VAL A 1183 16.49 32.69 18.05
N GLY A 1184 17.21 33.72 17.62
CA GLY A 1184 17.38 34.04 16.20
C GLY A 1184 16.14 34.70 15.56
N SER A 1185 15.61 34.11 14.49
CA SER A 1185 14.39 34.58 13.79
C SER A 1185 13.66 33.40 13.13
N PRO A 1186 13.10 32.48 13.93
CA PRO A 1186 12.45 31.26 13.44
C PRO A 1186 11.10 31.51 12.80
N SER A 1187 10.65 30.54 11.99
CA SER A 1187 9.32 30.53 11.37
C SER A 1187 8.74 29.13 11.40
N PHE A 1188 7.46 28.99 11.75
CA PHE A 1188 6.74 27.70 11.66
C PHE A 1188 6.57 27.20 10.22
N ALA A 1189 6.90 28.01 9.21
CA ALA A 1189 6.96 27.60 7.81
C ALA A 1189 8.32 27.03 7.37
N ASN A 1190 9.34 27.06 8.23
CA ASN A 1190 10.66 26.50 7.97
C ASN A 1190 11.29 25.97 9.27
N ILE A 1191 10.78 24.82 9.70
CA ILE A 1191 11.28 23.98 10.80
C ILE A 1191 12.05 22.81 10.18
N GLU A 1192 13.04 22.26 10.88
CA GLU A 1192 13.82 21.11 10.40
C GLU A 1192 14.28 20.21 11.54
N THR A 1193 14.85 20.82 12.60
CA THR A 1193 15.42 20.12 13.74
C THR A 1193 14.54 20.30 14.99
N ILE A 1194 14.42 19.24 15.77
CA ILE A 1194 13.93 19.26 17.15
C ILE A 1194 15.04 18.81 18.10
N ARG A 1195 15.25 19.56 19.19
CA ARG A 1195 16.25 19.24 20.24
C ARG A 1195 15.55 19.12 21.59
N LEU A 1196 15.83 18.04 22.31
CA LEU A 1196 15.40 17.84 23.68
C LEU A 1196 16.63 17.89 24.60
N PHE A 1197 16.62 18.79 25.58
CA PHE A 1197 17.72 18.89 26.56
C PHE A 1197 17.23 19.22 27.97
N THR A 1198 18.06 18.94 28.96
CA THR A 1198 17.85 19.36 30.34
C THR A 1198 19.16 19.86 30.94
N HIS A 1199 19.09 20.52 32.09
CA HIS A 1199 20.24 21.15 32.74
C HIS A 1199 20.03 21.26 34.25
N GLY A 1200 21.10 21.61 34.95
CA GLY A 1200 21.03 22.23 36.28
C GLY A 1200 20.35 21.37 37.33
N SER A 1201 20.93 20.21 37.65
CA SER A 1201 20.27 19.19 38.49
C SER A 1201 21.20 18.61 39.56
N ASP A 1202 20.73 18.55 40.81
CA ASP A 1202 21.39 17.86 41.92
C ASP A 1202 21.25 16.32 41.87
N SER A 1203 20.53 15.76 40.89
CA SER A 1203 20.32 14.30 40.77
C SER A 1203 19.97 13.82 39.37
N ILE A 1204 20.04 12.50 39.14
CA ILE A 1204 19.74 11.87 37.85
C ILE A 1204 18.28 12.13 37.43
N ILE A 1205 18.07 12.77 36.27
CA ILE A 1205 16.75 12.88 35.66
C ILE A 1205 16.50 11.63 34.80
N HIS A 1206 15.33 11.02 34.93
CA HIS A 1206 14.90 9.87 34.12
C HIS A 1206 13.40 9.96 33.84
N PHE A 1207 13.04 10.05 32.56
CA PHE A 1207 11.65 9.99 32.10
C PHE A 1207 11.51 9.04 30.90
N ARG A 1208 10.27 8.71 30.55
CA ARG A 1208 9.92 7.88 29.40
C ARG A 1208 8.90 8.61 28.53
N ILE A 1209 9.04 8.54 27.21
CA ILE A 1209 8.14 9.17 26.22
C ILE A 1209 7.59 8.13 25.23
N THR A 1210 6.32 8.28 24.84
CA THR A 1210 5.70 7.55 23.73
C THR A 1210 4.64 8.40 23.01
N GLU A 1211 4.23 7.95 21.81
CA GLU A 1211 3.37 8.68 20.85
C GLU A 1211 3.78 10.16 20.70
N PHE A 1212 5.07 10.42 20.47
CA PHE A 1212 5.59 11.78 20.27
C PHE A 1212 5.24 12.28 18.87
N ASN A 1213 4.34 13.27 18.83
CA ASN A 1213 3.63 13.73 17.64
C ASN A 1213 3.54 15.26 17.59
N LEU A 1214 3.51 15.80 16.38
CA LEU A 1214 2.97 17.12 16.06
C LEU A 1214 1.53 16.93 15.58
N VAL A 1215 0.61 17.77 16.07
CA VAL A 1215 -0.84 17.54 15.94
C VAL A 1215 -1.54 18.80 15.45
N GLY A 1216 -2.40 18.62 14.45
CA GLY A 1216 -3.14 19.67 13.75
C GLY A 1216 -4.57 19.27 13.39
N SER A 1217 -5.21 20.09 12.56
CA SER A 1217 -6.60 19.92 12.07
C SER A 1217 -6.79 20.24 10.59
#